data_AF-A0A7S3SGL7-F1
#
_entry.id   AF-A0A7S3SGL7-F1
#
_cell.length_a   1.000
_cell.length_b   1.000
_cell.length_c   1.000
_cell.angle_alpha   90.00
_cell.angle_beta   90.00
_cell.angle_gamma   90.00
#
_symmetry.space_group_name_H-M   'P 1'
#
loop_
_entity.id
_entity.type
_entity.pdbx_description
1 polymer ?
#
loop_
_entity_poly.entity_id
_entity_poly.type
_entity_poly.pdbx_seq_one_letter_code
_entity_poly.pdbx_strand_id
1 'polypeptide(L)'
;SGLEALRALLPRVGLLPFRRRRKRHRLPKIVVPALLDALAALLDADQSGGPDPPGGGGRKGEARQPSEVASASDFDEEELILLDLLHAPAESYLHSLATVLSRVESLSHVLAWAAYDDTAALGQPDAITQDELRIVSLPRLKLTFQALMVDNSVRLYSVDHADLFITNERSETESAMLEAIPHSLLLSNSNSECSVLVCAWPPCRPQIESVPFSTSLVLDRSDVKWAGNLEHPYYMYPVHVSRVILYTTTLASALYLLLLRFLGRAYKEVVRLVDTVGSDAALSREEDQILQFLSCEKNSPDSHPDASACRLKISLVLLDAPLQLPWDISLEMADYLFRLEHVSADCLLTPEEELTLLKRCICDVADKRCSTEAGHTPLGISLCKNRRTALRARAAAGLGRHFSVSNIAALENGGGERPPCCTVELPKRAAEGRTRWVHAWHPTVLEETPEGLEGMLEELVMRFKRERAYYLEGMMALLMFLNQKSAPSARRFSIPTGGFLTLYCLFTNSTPCRPGLVGGFFAPSCSASFASLLLSFLELDEPTLLSSILLSLARCPSLGKLLPEFVDTRVTKRRDLYSGVPTPEEPQTPLATLLRGVMAEMHAAAAEASPARTEVLRAMQRRRVNVLTKERMWGGFGGGAYGGQSGGGGGGGGYGG
;
A
#
# COMPACT_ATOMS: atom_id res chain seq x y z
N SER A 1 -43.39 21.72 -75.85
CA SER A 1 -44.27 21.07 -74.85
C SER A 1 -43.49 20.56 -73.63
N GLY A 2 -42.62 19.55 -73.74
CA GLY A 2 -41.95 18.94 -72.56
C GLY A 2 -41.03 19.88 -71.75
N LEU A 3 -40.27 20.76 -72.42
CA LEU A 3 -39.36 21.72 -71.76
C LEU A 3 -40.09 22.85 -71.01
N GLU A 4 -41.31 23.20 -71.44
CA GLU A 4 -42.13 24.23 -70.78
C GLU A 4 -42.78 23.68 -69.51
N ALA A 5 -43.23 22.43 -69.53
CA ALA A 5 -43.72 21.72 -68.35
C ALA A 5 -42.63 21.55 -67.27
N LEU A 6 -41.40 21.19 -67.67
CA LEU A 6 -40.25 21.11 -66.77
C LEU A 6 -39.92 22.46 -66.11
N ARG A 7 -40.01 23.56 -66.85
CA ARG A 7 -39.79 24.92 -66.31
C ARG A 7 -40.85 25.34 -65.30
N ALA A 8 -42.10 24.89 -65.45
CA ALA A 8 -43.18 25.17 -64.51
C ALA A 8 -43.05 24.38 -63.20
N LEU A 9 -42.46 23.19 -63.24
CA LEU A 9 -42.27 22.31 -62.08
C LEU A 9 -40.98 22.58 -61.30
N LEU A 10 -39.98 23.18 -61.96
CA LEU A 10 -38.67 23.52 -61.38
C LEU A 10 -38.73 24.36 -60.08
N PRO A 11 -39.65 25.34 -59.93
CA PRO A 11 -39.83 26.08 -58.67
C PRO A 11 -40.46 25.25 -57.54
N ARG A 12 -41.21 24.20 -57.87
CA ARG A 12 -41.82 23.28 -56.88
C ARG A 12 -40.83 22.26 -56.34
N VAL A 13 -39.75 21.98 -57.08
CA VAL A 13 -38.67 21.11 -56.61
C VAL A 13 -37.80 21.88 -55.61
N GLY A 14 -37.69 21.35 -54.38
CA GLY A 14 -36.71 21.84 -53.42
C GLY A 14 -35.29 21.65 -53.96
N LEU A 15 -34.64 22.73 -54.43
CA LEU A 15 -33.31 22.66 -55.04
C LEU A 15 -32.16 22.58 -54.02
N LEU A 16 -32.44 22.68 -52.72
CA LEU A 16 -31.44 22.65 -51.65
C LEU A 16 -30.63 21.34 -51.63
N PRO A 17 -31.22 20.13 -51.70
CA PRO A 17 -30.48 18.85 -51.72
C PRO A 17 -29.56 18.72 -52.93
N PHE A 18 -30.00 19.21 -54.10
CA PHE A 18 -29.24 19.17 -55.34
C PHE A 18 -28.09 20.19 -55.37
N ARG A 19 -28.30 21.38 -54.79
CA ARG A 19 -27.23 22.38 -54.59
C ARG A 19 -26.17 21.88 -53.61
N ARG A 20 -26.56 21.11 -52.58
CA ARG A 20 -25.64 20.47 -51.62
C ARG A 20 -24.83 19.33 -52.27
N ARG A 21 -25.47 18.42 -53.02
CA ARG A 21 -24.77 17.34 -53.78
C ARG A 21 -23.78 17.88 -54.81
N ARG A 22 -24.09 19.01 -55.45
CA ARG A 22 -23.19 19.69 -56.41
C ARG A 22 -21.91 20.24 -55.76
N LYS A 23 -21.92 20.57 -54.46
CA LYS A 23 -20.72 21.01 -53.73
C LYS A 23 -19.79 19.84 -53.38
N ARG A 24 -20.33 18.65 -53.09
CA ARG A 24 -19.55 17.45 -52.72
C ARG A 24 -19.05 16.63 -53.92
N HIS A 25 -19.89 16.44 -54.95
CA HIS A 25 -19.52 15.71 -56.17
C HIS A 25 -19.33 16.69 -57.33
N ARG A 26 -18.08 16.87 -57.78
CA ARG A 26 -17.74 17.77 -58.91
C ARG A 26 -18.36 17.34 -60.25
N LEU A 27 -18.91 16.12 -60.36
CA LEU A 27 -19.38 15.55 -61.62
C LEU A 27 -20.91 15.60 -61.76
N PRO A 28 -21.44 16.18 -62.86
CA PRO A 28 -22.88 16.29 -63.13
C PRO A 28 -23.57 14.93 -63.42
N LYS A 29 -22.83 13.81 -63.46
CA LYS A 29 -23.33 12.49 -63.86
C LYS A 29 -24.34 11.87 -62.89
N ILE A 30 -24.34 12.25 -61.60
CA ILE A 30 -25.25 11.70 -60.57
C ILE A 30 -26.38 12.69 -60.22
N VAL A 31 -26.08 13.99 -60.24
CA VAL A 31 -27.02 15.04 -59.81
C VAL A 31 -28.13 15.24 -60.85
N VAL A 32 -27.82 15.13 -62.14
CA VAL A 32 -28.78 15.36 -63.23
C VAL A 32 -29.82 14.23 -63.32
N PRO A 33 -29.46 12.93 -63.28
CA PRO A 33 -30.46 11.86 -63.26
C PRO A 33 -31.41 11.94 -62.06
N ALA A 34 -30.89 12.12 -60.84
CA ALA A 34 -31.73 12.23 -59.64
C ALA A 34 -32.68 13.44 -59.65
N LEU A 35 -32.28 14.54 -60.31
CA LEU A 35 -33.13 15.72 -60.48
C LEU A 35 -34.22 15.48 -61.54
N LEU A 36 -33.91 14.71 -62.59
CA LEU A 36 -34.88 14.28 -63.58
C LEU A 36 -35.87 13.27 -63.01
N ASP A 37 -35.43 12.34 -62.16
CA ASP A 37 -36.30 11.37 -61.48
C ASP A 37 -37.27 12.06 -60.52
N ALA A 38 -36.82 13.07 -59.77
CA ALA A 38 -37.68 13.87 -58.90
C ALA A 38 -38.70 14.71 -59.68
N LEU A 39 -38.31 15.25 -60.84
CA LEU A 39 -39.22 15.96 -61.74
C LEU A 39 -40.21 15.01 -62.41
N ALA A 40 -39.81 13.78 -62.75
CA ALA A 40 -40.69 12.75 -63.29
C ALA A 40 -41.75 12.33 -62.26
N ALA A 41 -41.35 12.09 -61.01
CA ALA A 41 -42.28 11.76 -59.92
C ALA A 41 -43.34 12.87 -59.68
N LEU A 42 -42.95 14.15 -59.79
CA LEU A 42 -43.90 15.27 -59.68
C LEU A 42 -44.82 15.37 -60.91
N LEU A 43 -44.33 15.02 -62.09
CA LEU A 43 -45.12 14.96 -63.31
C LEU A 43 -46.17 13.83 -63.24
N ASP A 44 -45.81 12.69 -62.64
CA ASP A 44 -46.72 11.57 -62.41
C ASP A 44 -47.76 11.90 -61.32
N ALA A 45 -47.39 12.69 -60.31
CA ALA A 45 -48.30 13.19 -59.28
C ALA A 45 -49.32 14.20 -59.84
N ASP A 46 -48.90 15.17 -60.67
CA ASP A 46 -49.80 16.14 -61.31
C ASP A 46 -50.75 15.46 -62.34
N GLN A 47 -50.35 14.33 -62.96
CA GLN A 47 -51.20 13.56 -63.88
C GLN A 47 -52.21 12.64 -63.17
N SER A 48 -51.92 12.22 -61.93
CA SER A 48 -52.78 11.29 -61.17
C SER A 48 -53.84 11.96 -60.30
N GLY A 49 -53.88 13.31 -60.24
CA GLY A 49 -54.91 14.06 -59.51
C GLY A 49 -54.97 13.74 -58.00
N GLY A 50 -53.86 13.29 -57.42
CA GLY A 50 -53.72 13.05 -55.98
C GLY A 50 -53.46 14.34 -55.20
N PRO A 51 -53.77 14.38 -53.89
CA PRO A 51 -53.69 15.60 -53.10
C PRO A 51 -52.27 16.16 -53.04
N ASP A 52 -52.18 17.50 -53.05
CA ASP A 52 -50.94 18.28 -53.03
C ASP A 52 -49.90 17.73 -52.02
N PRO A 53 -48.60 17.64 -52.38
CA PRO A 53 -47.56 17.41 -51.40
C PRO A 53 -47.53 18.60 -50.41
N PRO A 54 -47.26 18.37 -49.12
CA PRO A 54 -47.32 19.43 -48.12
C PRO A 54 -46.31 20.52 -48.48
N GLY A 55 -46.84 21.71 -48.75
CA GLY A 55 -46.07 22.93 -48.89
C GLY A 55 -45.23 23.18 -47.65
N GLY A 56 -44.08 23.81 -47.85
CA GLY A 56 -43.10 24.14 -46.82
C GLY A 56 -43.75 24.79 -45.59
N GLY A 57 -43.88 23.98 -44.54
CA GLY A 57 -44.22 24.36 -43.18
C GLY A 57 -43.34 23.52 -42.27
N GLY A 58 -42.75 24.16 -41.25
CA GLY A 58 -41.81 23.51 -40.33
C GLY A 58 -42.32 22.14 -39.87
N ARG A 59 -41.44 21.14 -39.94
CA ARG A 59 -41.67 19.82 -39.35
C ARG A 59 -41.89 20.01 -37.84
N LYS A 60 -43.14 20.07 -37.42
CA LYS A 60 -43.51 19.59 -36.09
C LYS A 60 -43.28 18.08 -36.09
N GLY A 61 -42.52 17.61 -35.12
CA GLY A 61 -42.15 16.21 -34.98
C GLY A 61 -43.38 15.30 -35.03
N GLU A 62 -43.43 14.47 -36.06
CA GLU A 62 -44.20 13.23 -36.01
C GLU A 62 -43.45 12.29 -35.08
N ALA A 63 -44.11 11.93 -33.98
CA ALA A 63 -43.67 10.91 -33.05
C ALA A 63 -43.47 9.58 -33.81
N ARG A 64 -42.22 9.13 -33.93
CA ARG A 64 -41.88 7.79 -34.39
C ARG A 64 -42.36 6.78 -33.35
N GLN A 65 -43.13 5.78 -33.81
CA GLN A 65 -43.47 4.61 -33.01
C GLN A 65 -42.19 3.83 -32.62
N PRO A 66 -42.17 3.08 -31.50
CA PRO A 66 -40.94 2.66 -30.83
C PRO A 66 -40.31 1.35 -31.34
N SER A 67 -40.63 0.88 -32.56
CA SER A 67 -40.37 -0.52 -32.94
C SER A 67 -39.35 -0.77 -34.05
N GLU A 68 -38.63 0.22 -34.55
CA GLU A 68 -37.60 -0.02 -35.57
C GLU A 68 -36.24 0.54 -35.14
N VAL A 69 -35.36 -0.37 -34.71
CA VAL A 69 -33.92 -0.14 -34.67
C VAL A 69 -33.50 0.17 -36.10
N ALA A 70 -33.25 1.44 -36.39
CA ALA A 70 -32.84 1.87 -37.74
C ALA A 70 -31.57 1.11 -38.13
N SER A 71 -31.60 0.48 -39.30
CA SER A 71 -30.50 -0.31 -39.83
C SER A 71 -29.32 0.59 -40.21
N ALA A 72 -28.09 0.06 -40.21
CA ALA A 72 -26.88 0.84 -40.55
C ALA A 72 -26.98 1.57 -41.91
N SER A 73 -27.81 1.08 -42.83
CA SER A 73 -28.10 1.67 -44.14
C SER A 73 -28.97 2.94 -44.10
N ASP A 74 -29.72 3.21 -43.04
CA ASP A 74 -30.58 4.39 -42.95
C ASP A 74 -29.79 5.68 -42.65
N PHE A 75 -28.53 5.55 -42.22
CA PHE A 75 -27.67 6.69 -41.86
C PHE A 75 -26.77 7.19 -43.00
N ASP A 76 -26.62 6.40 -44.08
CA ASP A 76 -25.82 6.80 -45.25
C ASP A 76 -26.44 7.99 -46.01
N GLU A 77 -27.72 8.28 -45.77
CA GLU A 77 -28.48 9.34 -46.43
C GLU A 77 -28.58 10.65 -45.62
N GLU A 78 -28.29 10.63 -44.31
CA GLU A 78 -28.41 11.79 -43.41
C GLU A 78 -27.07 12.54 -43.26
N GLU A 79 -27.08 13.87 -43.39
CA GLU A 79 -25.89 14.68 -43.08
C GLU A 79 -25.71 14.73 -41.56
N LEU A 80 -24.60 14.20 -41.04
CA LEU A 80 -24.25 14.23 -39.62
C LEU A 80 -23.08 15.19 -39.35
N ILE A 81 -23.09 15.85 -38.20
CA ILE A 81 -22.00 16.69 -37.69
C ILE A 81 -21.33 15.97 -36.53
N LEU A 82 -20.00 15.90 -36.55
CA LEU A 82 -19.21 15.42 -35.43
C LEU A 82 -19.13 16.53 -34.36
N LEU A 83 -19.55 16.21 -33.15
CA LEU A 83 -19.55 17.11 -32.01
C LEU A 83 -18.20 17.08 -31.28
N ASP A 84 -17.74 18.25 -30.82
CA ASP A 84 -16.54 18.36 -29.98
C ASP A 84 -16.93 18.25 -28.49
N LEU A 85 -16.67 17.08 -27.91
CA LEU A 85 -16.94 16.80 -26.51
C LEU A 85 -15.92 17.43 -25.54
N LEU A 86 -14.73 17.82 -26.02
CA LEU A 86 -13.66 18.34 -25.16
C LEU A 86 -13.94 19.78 -24.72
N HIS A 87 -14.55 20.58 -25.60
CA HIS A 87 -14.85 21.99 -25.36
C HIS A 87 -16.30 22.25 -24.92
N ALA A 88 -17.03 21.21 -24.50
CA ALA A 88 -18.38 21.36 -23.99
C ALA A 88 -18.39 22.15 -22.65
N PRO A 89 -19.27 23.15 -22.48
CA PRO A 89 -19.32 23.96 -21.26
C PRO A 89 -19.77 23.10 -20.08
N ALA A 90 -19.31 23.46 -18.87
CA ALA A 90 -19.77 22.84 -17.64
C ALA A 90 -21.30 22.95 -17.52
N GLU A 91 -21.95 21.89 -17.03
CA GLU A 91 -23.42 21.75 -16.90
C GLU A 91 -24.21 21.48 -18.20
N SER A 92 -23.57 21.49 -19.38
CA SER A 92 -24.25 21.03 -20.61
C SER A 92 -24.49 19.52 -20.63
N TYR A 93 -25.47 19.09 -21.44
CA TYR A 93 -25.70 17.67 -21.69
C TYR A 93 -24.47 16.98 -22.28
N LEU A 94 -23.77 17.63 -23.22
CA LEU A 94 -22.54 17.10 -23.82
C LEU A 94 -21.44 16.92 -22.77
N HIS A 95 -21.33 17.82 -21.79
CA HIS A 95 -20.39 17.66 -20.68
C HIS A 95 -20.75 16.47 -19.78
N SER A 96 -22.04 16.27 -19.47
CA SER A 96 -22.50 15.09 -18.74
C SER A 96 -22.21 13.79 -19.51
N LEU A 97 -22.48 13.78 -20.81
CA LEU A 97 -22.20 12.64 -21.70
C LEU A 97 -20.69 12.36 -21.81
N ALA A 98 -19.88 13.40 -21.97
CA ALA A 98 -18.43 13.30 -21.95
C ALA A 98 -17.93 12.72 -20.63
N THR A 99 -18.48 13.18 -19.50
CA THR A 99 -18.12 12.67 -18.17
C THR A 99 -18.44 11.18 -18.03
N VAL A 100 -19.62 10.74 -18.48
CA VAL A 100 -20.01 9.32 -18.43
C VAL A 100 -19.14 8.46 -19.34
N LEU A 101 -18.94 8.85 -20.60
CA LEU A 101 -18.17 8.07 -21.58
C LEU A 101 -16.67 8.08 -21.29
N SER A 102 -16.16 9.14 -20.65
CA SER A 102 -14.76 9.24 -20.23
C SER A 102 -14.33 8.17 -19.23
N ARG A 103 -15.29 7.55 -18.51
CA ARG A 103 -15.04 6.41 -17.60
C ARG A 103 -14.52 5.20 -18.37
N VAL A 104 -15.00 5.02 -19.59
CA VAL A 104 -14.78 3.84 -20.43
C VAL A 104 -13.68 4.11 -21.45
N GLU A 105 -13.70 5.24 -22.16
CA GLU A 105 -12.77 5.55 -23.24
C GLU A 105 -12.18 6.97 -23.14
N SER A 106 -11.09 7.25 -23.87
CA SER A 106 -10.57 8.62 -24.01
C SER A 106 -11.49 9.45 -24.91
N LEU A 107 -11.73 10.72 -24.58
CA LEU A 107 -12.59 11.61 -25.39
C LEU A 107 -12.11 11.74 -26.85
N SER A 108 -10.81 11.57 -27.11
CA SER A 108 -10.23 11.52 -28.47
C SER A 108 -10.75 10.37 -29.34
N HIS A 109 -11.32 9.34 -28.70
CA HIS A 109 -11.86 8.14 -29.33
C HIS A 109 -13.35 7.97 -29.01
N VAL A 110 -14.04 9.05 -28.61
CA VAL A 110 -15.50 9.09 -28.50
C VAL A 110 -16.02 9.94 -29.64
N LEU A 111 -16.77 9.34 -30.57
CA LEU A 111 -17.32 10.03 -31.73
C LEU A 111 -18.82 10.23 -31.54
N ALA A 112 -19.24 11.45 -31.19
CA ALA A 112 -20.64 11.81 -31.06
C ALA A 112 -21.12 12.56 -32.30
N TRP A 113 -22.20 12.08 -32.91
CA TRP A 113 -22.77 12.58 -34.15
C TRP A 113 -24.17 13.14 -33.91
N ALA A 114 -24.39 14.37 -34.36
CA ALA A 114 -25.70 15.01 -34.36
C ALA A 114 -26.26 15.14 -35.78
N ALA A 115 -27.58 15.21 -35.91
CA ALA A 115 -28.23 15.52 -37.18
C ALA A 115 -27.87 16.96 -37.61
N TYR A 116 -27.47 17.13 -38.87
CA TYR A 116 -27.17 18.45 -39.43
C TYR A 116 -28.48 19.23 -39.63
N ASP A 117 -28.64 20.35 -38.93
CA ASP A 117 -29.70 21.33 -39.14
C ASP A 117 -29.09 22.67 -39.60
N ASP A 118 -29.56 23.20 -40.74
CA ASP A 118 -29.12 24.49 -41.30
C ASP A 118 -29.54 25.69 -40.42
N THR A 119 -30.51 25.50 -39.52
CA THR A 119 -31.10 26.56 -38.68
C THR A 119 -30.55 26.60 -37.26
N ALA A 120 -30.00 25.48 -36.77
CA ALA A 120 -29.38 25.40 -35.45
C ALA A 120 -27.91 25.86 -35.53
N ALA A 121 -27.47 26.68 -34.58
CA ALA A 121 -26.07 27.09 -34.46
C ALA A 121 -25.20 25.96 -33.89
N LEU A 122 -25.14 24.82 -34.60
CA LEU A 122 -24.43 23.58 -34.24
C LEU A 122 -22.90 23.75 -34.11
N GLY A 123 -22.37 24.94 -34.39
CA GLY A 123 -20.97 25.30 -34.16
C GLY A 123 -20.66 25.75 -32.74
N GLN A 124 -21.67 25.98 -31.89
CA GLN A 124 -21.49 26.29 -30.48
C GLN A 124 -22.00 25.12 -29.61
N PRO A 125 -21.20 24.63 -28.65
CA PRO A 125 -21.57 23.48 -27.82
C PRO A 125 -22.80 23.71 -26.93
N ASP A 126 -23.17 24.98 -26.70
CA ASP A 126 -24.32 25.40 -25.88
C ASP A 126 -25.68 25.19 -26.56
N ALA A 127 -25.71 25.11 -27.89
CA ALA A 127 -26.95 25.04 -28.68
C ALA A 127 -27.48 23.62 -28.85
N ILE A 128 -26.68 22.59 -28.55
CA ILE A 128 -27.02 21.19 -28.85
C ILE A 128 -27.86 20.62 -27.72
N THR A 129 -29.12 20.36 -28.03
CA THR A 129 -30.06 19.69 -27.12
C THR A 129 -29.96 18.17 -27.22
N GLN A 130 -30.52 17.44 -26.24
CA GLN A 130 -30.47 15.97 -26.24
C GLN A 130 -31.05 15.37 -27.52
N ASP A 131 -32.08 16.01 -28.09
CA ASP A 131 -32.86 15.53 -29.23
C ASP A 131 -32.09 15.54 -30.56
N GLU A 132 -31.01 16.33 -30.62
CA GLU A 132 -30.17 16.47 -31.82
C GLU A 132 -29.10 15.38 -31.92
N LEU A 133 -28.77 14.72 -30.80
CA LEU A 133 -27.81 13.63 -30.76
C LEU A 133 -28.41 12.40 -31.46
N ARG A 134 -27.65 11.78 -32.37
CA ARG A 134 -28.12 10.64 -33.15
C ARG A 134 -27.36 9.36 -32.84
N ILE A 135 -26.03 9.42 -32.92
CA ILE A 135 -25.15 8.26 -32.75
C ILE A 135 -23.94 8.63 -31.89
N VAL A 136 -23.53 7.72 -31.01
CA VAL A 136 -22.25 7.76 -30.31
C VAL A 136 -21.48 6.48 -30.62
N SER A 137 -20.30 6.60 -31.21
CA SER A 137 -19.44 5.46 -31.55
C SER A 137 -18.15 5.47 -30.73
N LEU A 138 -17.79 4.29 -30.21
CA LEU A 138 -16.56 3.98 -29.50
C LEU A 138 -15.73 2.99 -30.33
N PRO A 139 -14.96 3.45 -31.33
CA PRO A 139 -14.32 2.60 -32.33
C PRO A 139 -13.36 1.56 -31.74
N ARG A 140 -12.61 1.88 -30.68
CA ARG A 140 -11.65 0.95 -30.06
C ARG A 140 -12.33 -0.19 -29.31
N LEU A 141 -13.47 0.10 -28.70
CA LEU A 141 -14.30 -0.90 -28.02
C LEU A 141 -15.25 -1.61 -28.97
N LYS A 142 -15.32 -1.17 -30.23
CA LYS A 142 -16.27 -1.67 -31.24
C LYS A 142 -17.73 -1.59 -30.74
N LEU A 143 -18.06 -0.51 -30.03
CA LEU A 143 -19.41 -0.25 -29.51
C LEU A 143 -20.04 0.93 -30.23
N THR A 144 -21.32 0.81 -30.54
CA THR A 144 -22.14 1.91 -31.07
C THR A 144 -23.43 2.05 -30.27
N PHE A 145 -23.73 3.30 -29.90
CA PHE A 145 -24.96 3.67 -29.23
C PHE A 145 -25.78 4.59 -30.12
N GLN A 146 -27.08 4.31 -30.21
CA GLN A 146 -28.05 5.10 -30.93
C GLN A 146 -28.92 5.87 -29.94
N ALA A 147 -29.12 7.16 -30.17
CA ALA A 147 -30.06 7.94 -29.39
C ALA A 147 -31.49 7.68 -29.88
N LEU A 148 -32.35 7.24 -28.97
CA LEU A 148 -33.78 7.01 -29.21
C LEU A 148 -34.60 7.80 -28.18
N MET A 149 -35.70 8.38 -28.66
CA MET A 149 -36.67 9.07 -27.82
C MET A 149 -37.63 8.08 -27.20
N VAL A 150 -37.59 7.93 -25.87
CA VAL A 150 -38.48 7.06 -25.10
C VAL A 150 -39.03 7.85 -23.91
N ASP A 151 -40.36 7.92 -23.79
CA ASP A 151 -41.07 8.63 -22.72
C ASP A 151 -40.67 10.10 -22.54
N ASN A 152 -40.55 10.87 -23.63
CA ASN A 152 -40.06 12.26 -23.66
C ASN A 152 -38.61 12.45 -23.15
N SER A 153 -37.81 11.38 -23.08
CA SER A 153 -36.39 11.43 -22.73
C SER A 153 -35.54 10.76 -23.80
N VAL A 154 -34.41 11.36 -24.16
CA VAL A 154 -33.44 10.75 -25.07
C VAL A 154 -32.61 9.74 -24.30
N ARG A 155 -32.65 8.47 -24.72
CA ARG A 155 -31.85 7.39 -24.14
C ARG A 155 -30.91 6.83 -25.19
N LEU A 156 -29.69 6.51 -24.76
CA LEU A 156 -28.66 5.92 -25.63
C LEU A 156 -28.77 4.39 -25.57
N TYR A 157 -29.35 3.79 -26.60
CA TYR A 157 -29.46 2.34 -26.77
C TYR A 157 -28.23 1.77 -27.42
N SER A 158 -27.76 0.61 -26.96
CA SER A 158 -26.71 -0.15 -27.63
C SER A 158 -27.25 -0.73 -28.93
N VAL A 159 -26.50 -0.63 -30.03
CA VAL A 159 -26.83 -1.31 -31.29
C VAL A 159 -26.44 -2.78 -31.23
N ASP A 160 -25.36 -3.10 -30.51
CA ASP A 160 -24.82 -4.46 -30.41
C ASP A 160 -25.62 -5.33 -29.42
N HIS A 161 -26.24 -4.70 -28.43
CA HIS A 161 -26.99 -5.39 -27.38
C HIS A 161 -28.43 -4.90 -27.37
N ALA A 162 -29.35 -5.77 -27.81
CA ALA A 162 -30.77 -5.44 -27.91
C ALA A 162 -31.35 -4.99 -26.55
N ASP A 163 -32.21 -3.98 -26.60
CA ASP A 163 -32.98 -3.43 -25.48
C ASP A 163 -32.18 -2.86 -24.30
N LEU A 164 -30.85 -2.73 -24.42
CA LEU A 164 -30.00 -2.15 -23.37
C LEU A 164 -29.70 -0.67 -23.65
N PHE A 165 -29.99 0.20 -22.68
CA PHE A 165 -29.70 1.63 -22.74
C PHE A 165 -28.86 2.12 -21.55
N ILE A 166 -28.06 3.16 -21.75
CA ILE A 166 -27.23 3.75 -20.69
C ILE A 166 -28.09 4.46 -19.65
N THR A 167 -27.88 4.12 -18.37
CA THR A 167 -28.51 4.80 -17.23
C THR A 167 -27.50 5.32 -16.23
N ASN A 168 -27.86 6.45 -15.63
CA ASN A 168 -27.12 7.07 -14.54
C ASN A 168 -27.88 7.00 -13.20
N GLU A 169 -29.08 6.41 -13.21
CA GLU A 169 -29.83 6.11 -12.00
C GLU A 169 -29.09 5.02 -11.23
N ARG A 170 -28.64 5.33 -10.02
CA ARG A 170 -27.91 4.41 -9.15
C ARG A 170 -28.61 4.35 -7.81
N SER A 171 -29.00 3.15 -7.42
CA SER A 171 -29.35 2.87 -6.02
C SER A 171 -28.10 2.91 -5.14
N GLU A 172 -28.29 3.05 -3.82
CA GLU A 172 -27.18 3.02 -2.85
C GLU A 172 -26.41 1.69 -2.92
N THR A 173 -27.11 0.58 -3.13
CA THR A 173 -26.52 -0.76 -3.26
C THR A 173 -25.69 -0.92 -4.52
N GLU A 174 -26.17 -0.41 -5.66
CA GLU A 174 -25.42 -0.41 -6.92
C GLU A 174 -24.19 0.49 -6.82
N SER A 175 -24.31 1.62 -6.12
CA SER A 175 -23.19 2.53 -5.90
C SER A 175 -22.06 1.86 -5.10
N ALA A 176 -22.40 1.11 -4.04
CA ALA A 176 -21.43 0.34 -3.28
C ALA A 176 -20.79 -0.78 -4.10
N MET A 177 -21.57 -1.45 -4.97
CA MET A 177 -21.04 -2.49 -5.86
C MET A 177 -20.08 -1.93 -6.91
N LEU A 178 -20.36 -0.73 -7.41
CA LEU A 178 -19.58 -0.04 -8.44
C LEU A 178 -18.38 0.75 -7.90
N GLU A 179 -18.27 0.94 -6.58
CA GLU A 179 -17.15 1.67 -5.96
C GLU A 179 -15.79 1.04 -6.31
N ALA A 180 -15.74 -0.30 -6.37
CA ALA A 180 -14.53 -1.02 -6.75
C ALA A 180 -14.24 -0.97 -8.27
N ILE A 181 -15.21 -0.53 -9.09
CA ILE A 181 -15.15 -0.51 -10.56
C ILE A 181 -15.63 0.85 -11.08
N PRO A 182 -14.86 1.93 -10.85
CA PRO A 182 -15.26 3.28 -11.25
C PRO A 182 -15.34 3.44 -12.78
N HIS A 183 -14.59 2.63 -13.52
CA HIS A 183 -14.48 2.66 -14.99
C HIS A 183 -15.52 1.78 -15.68
N SER A 184 -16.80 1.97 -15.32
CA SER A 184 -17.91 1.16 -15.82
C SER A 184 -19.10 2.01 -16.26
N LEU A 185 -19.89 1.46 -17.19
CA LEU A 185 -21.19 1.98 -17.61
C LEU A 185 -22.29 1.04 -17.14
N LEU A 186 -23.37 1.61 -16.61
CA LEU A 186 -24.55 0.85 -16.25
C LEU A 186 -25.53 0.90 -17.42
N LEU A 187 -25.93 -0.26 -17.88
CA LEU A 187 -26.91 -0.46 -18.94
C LEU A 187 -28.15 -1.10 -18.33
N SER A 188 -29.32 -0.56 -18.62
CA SER A 188 -30.60 -1.11 -18.15
C SER A 188 -31.52 -1.45 -19.31
N ASN A 189 -32.42 -2.39 -19.10
CA ASN A 189 -33.53 -2.68 -20.01
C ASN A 189 -34.83 -2.03 -19.51
N SER A 190 -35.85 -1.99 -20.37
CA SER A 190 -37.25 -1.65 -20.06
C SER A 190 -37.81 -2.39 -18.84
N ASN A 191 -37.35 -3.62 -18.58
CA ASN A 191 -37.72 -4.43 -17.42
C ASN A 191 -36.96 -4.08 -16.13
N SER A 192 -36.16 -3.01 -16.11
CA SER A 192 -35.29 -2.59 -14.99
C SER A 192 -34.18 -3.58 -14.60
N GLU A 193 -33.91 -4.57 -15.45
CA GLU A 193 -32.73 -5.42 -15.36
C GLU A 193 -31.50 -4.62 -15.76
N CYS A 194 -30.43 -4.74 -14.97
CA CYS A 194 -29.21 -3.96 -15.14
C CYS A 194 -28.04 -4.87 -15.52
N SER A 195 -27.14 -4.35 -16.34
CA SER A 195 -25.89 -4.98 -16.73
C SER A 195 -24.78 -3.94 -16.69
N VAL A 196 -23.60 -4.33 -16.22
CA VAL A 196 -22.46 -3.44 -16.06
C VAL A 196 -21.48 -3.73 -17.19
N LEU A 197 -21.22 -2.72 -18.01
CA LEU A 197 -20.22 -2.74 -19.07
C LEU A 197 -18.90 -2.22 -18.53
N VAL A 198 -17.85 -3.03 -18.63
CA VAL A 198 -16.49 -2.67 -18.18
C VAL A 198 -15.53 -2.83 -19.34
N CYS A 199 -14.66 -1.84 -19.55
CA CYS A 199 -13.62 -1.93 -20.56
C CYS A 199 -12.51 -2.85 -20.11
N ALA A 200 -11.98 -3.66 -21.01
CA ALA A 200 -10.86 -4.55 -20.73
C ALA A 200 -9.50 -3.84 -20.89
N TRP A 201 -9.34 -2.60 -20.39
CA TRP A 201 -8.06 -1.89 -20.41
C TRP A 201 -7.18 -2.29 -19.21
N PRO A 202 -5.84 -2.21 -19.28
CA PRO A 202 -5.00 -2.55 -18.15
C PRO A 202 -5.17 -1.51 -17.03
N PRO A 203 -5.65 -1.91 -15.83
CA PRO A 203 -5.77 -1.00 -14.69
C PRO A 203 -4.39 -0.80 -14.04
N CYS A 204 -4.06 0.39 -13.60
CA CYS A 204 -2.90 0.64 -12.76
C CYS A 204 -3.32 1.33 -11.47
N ARG A 205 -2.68 0.94 -10.36
CA ARG A 205 -2.84 1.61 -9.07
C ARG A 205 -1.61 2.47 -8.82
N PRO A 206 -1.67 3.78 -9.12
CA PRO A 206 -0.51 4.66 -8.96
C PRO A 206 -0.10 4.75 -7.48
N GLN A 207 1.21 4.79 -7.24
CA GLN A 207 1.74 5.04 -5.91
C GLN A 207 1.78 6.54 -5.65
N ILE A 208 0.87 7.03 -4.82
CA ILE A 208 0.79 8.42 -4.41
C ILE A 208 1.46 8.54 -3.03
N GLU A 209 2.58 9.26 -2.93
CA GLU A 209 3.33 9.41 -1.66
C GLU A 209 2.48 10.02 -0.54
N SER A 210 1.56 10.94 -0.87
CA SER A 210 0.68 11.58 0.11
C SER A 210 -0.43 10.64 0.62
N VAL A 211 -0.82 9.63 -0.16
CA VAL A 211 -1.88 8.68 0.18
C VAL A 211 -1.43 7.27 -0.23
N PRO A 212 -0.59 6.59 0.57
CA PRO A 212 -0.07 5.25 0.24
C PRO A 212 -1.18 4.17 0.23
N PHE A 213 -2.37 4.51 0.74
CA PHE A 213 -3.53 3.63 0.81
C PHE A 213 -4.62 3.96 -0.21
N SER A 214 -4.29 4.65 -1.30
CA SER A 214 -5.27 5.00 -2.33
C SER A 214 -5.84 3.76 -3.03
N THR A 215 -7.16 3.74 -3.24
CA THR A 215 -7.91 2.74 -4.02
C THR A 215 -8.22 3.22 -5.44
N SER A 216 -7.77 4.42 -5.82
CA SER A 216 -8.01 4.99 -7.14
C SER A 216 -7.29 4.18 -8.22
N LEU A 217 -8.08 3.64 -9.15
CA LEU A 217 -7.59 2.94 -10.34
C LEU A 217 -7.52 3.90 -11.52
N VAL A 218 -6.47 3.80 -12.32
CA VAL A 218 -6.32 4.53 -13.58
C VAL A 218 -6.18 3.49 -14.70
N LEU A 219 -6.82 3.68 -15.84
CA LEU A 219 -6.69 2.76 -16.98
C LEU A 219 -5.60 3.27 -17.93
N ASP A 220 -4.58 2.45 -18.19
CA ASP A 220 -3.57 2.76 -19.21
C ASP A 220 -4.09 2.37 -20.59
N ARG A 221 -4.73 3.33 -21.26
CA ARG A 221 -5.34 3.11 -22.58
C ARG A 221 -4.33 3.09 -23.73
N SER A 222 -3.02 3.20 -23.46
CA SER A 222 -1.98 3.29 -24.49
C SER A 222 -1.32 1.95 -24.83
N ASP A 223 -1.52 0.92 -24.01
CA ASP A 223 -0.81 -0.36 -24.14
C ASP A 223 -1.35 -1.22 -25.29
N VAL A 224 -0.64 -1.20 -26.42
CA VAL A 224 -0.98 -1.98 -27.62
C VAL A 224 -0.77 -3.49 -27.40
N LYS A 225 0.18 -3.89 -26.54
CA LYS A 225 0.47 -5.31 -26.30
C LYS A 225 -0.69 -5.97 -25.54
N TRP A 226 -1.25 -5.25 -24.56
CA TRP A 226 -2.46 -5.67 -23.87
C TRP A 226 -3.63 -5.80 -24.83
N ALA A 227 -3.91 -4.76 -25.63
CA ALA A 227 -5.01 -4.77 -26.58
C ALA A 227 -4.92 -5.90 -27.62
N GLY A 228 -3.71 -6.29 -28.03
CA GLY A 228 -3.49 -7.34 -29.02
C GLY A 228 -3.70 -8.78 -28.52
N ASN A 229 -3.68 -8.98 -27.20
CA ASN A 229 -3.90 -10.28 -26.58
C ASN A 229 -5.36 -10.52 -26.17
N LEU A 230 -6.17 -9.47 -26.06
CA LEU A 230 -7.59 -9.56 -25.72
C LEU A 230 -8.40 -10.19 -26.85
N GLU A 231 -9.30 -11.12 -26.50
CA GLU A 231 -10.30 -11.62 -27.44
C GLU A 231 -11.44 -10.61 -27.61
N HIS A 232 -11.85 -9.99 -26.49
CA HIS A 232 -12.92 -9.00 -26.42
C HIS A 232 -12.44 -7.70 -25.76
N PRO A 233 -12.72 -6.52 -26.34
CA PRO A 233 -12.25 -5.23 -25.79
C PRO A 233 -13.06 -4.74 -24.57
N TYR A 234 -14.22 -5.36 -24.30
CA TYR A 234 -15.06 -5.07 -23.15
C TYR A 234 -15.71 -6.35 -22.62
N TYR A 235 -16.09 -6.33 -21.34
CA TYR A 235 -16.85 -7.39 -20.69
C TYR A 235 -18.17 -6.86 -20.17
N MET A 236 -19.20 -7.70 -20.26
CA MET A 236 -20.56 -7.42 -19.79
C MET A 236 -20.86 -8.30 -18.58
N TYR A 237 -21.22 -7.66 -17.45
CA TYR A 237 -21.56 -8.35 -16.22
C TYR A 237 -23.04 -8.13 -15.89
N PRO A 238 -23.93 -9.10 -16.11
CA PRO A 238 -25.31 -8.97 -15.70
C PRO A 238 -25.42 -8.86 -14.17
N VAL A 239 -26.26 -7.94 -13.71
CA VAL A 239 -26.52 -7.74 -12.28
C VAL A 239 -27.66 -8.67 -11.87
N HIS A 240 -27.47 -9.42 -10.78
CA HIS A 240 -28.55 -10.23 -10.22
C HIS A 240 -29.72 -9.36 -9.77
N VAL A 241 -30.94 -9.92 -9.72
CA VAL A 241 -32.16 -9.24 -9.26
C VAL A 241 -32.01 -8.59 -7.87
N SER A 242 -31.12 -9.12 -7.03
CA SER A 242 -30.80 -8.55 -5.71
C SER A 242 -29.96 -7.28 -5.76
N ARG A 243 -29.44 -6.86 -6.92
CA ARG A 243 -28.62 -5.65 -7.14
C ARG A 243 -27.31 -5.56 -6.34
N VAL A 244 -26.78 -6.71 -5.91
CA VAL A 244 -25.54 -6.80 -5.10
C VAL A 244 -24.47 -7.68 -5.75
N ILE A 245 -24.86 -8.57 -6.67
CA ILE A 245 -23.98 -9.60 -7.23
C ILE A 245 -23.87 -9.40 -8.75
N LEU A 246 -22.64 -9.52 -9.26
CA LEU A 246 -22.32 -9.56 -10.67
C LEU A 246 -22.10 -10.99 -11.13
N TYR A 247 -22.69 -11.34 -12.27
CA TYR A 247 -22.41 -12.60 -12.94
C TYR A 247 -21.28 -12.43 -13.95
N THR A 248 -20.41 -13.45 -14.01
CA THR A 248 -19.32 -13.53 -14.97
C THR A 248 -19.70 -14.53 -16.06
N THR A 249 -19.58 -14.15 -17.33
CA THR A 249 -19.99 -14.98 -18.46
C THR A 249 -18.86 -15.89 -18.96
N THR A 250 -17.61 -15.47 -18.79
CA THR A 250 -16.40 -16.21 -19.20
C THR A 250 -15.35 -16.20 -18.10
N LEU A 251 -14.38 -17.11 -18.16
CA LEU A 251 -13.25 -17.17 -17.23
C LEU A 251 -12.40 -15.88 -17.28
N ALA A 252 -12.08 -15.39 -18.48
CA ALA A 252 -11.40 -14.10 -18.65
C ALA A 252 -12.17 -12.92 -18.03
N SER A 253 -13.50 -12.87 -18.18
CA SER A 253 -14.32 -11.85 -17.53
C SER A 253 -14.26 -11.95 -16.00
N ALA A 254 -14.22 -13.17 -15.45
CA ALA A 254 -14.10 -13.41 -14.01
C ALA A 254 -12.72 -12.97 -13.48
N LEU A 255 -11.65 -13.35 -14.18
CA LEU A 255 -10.28 -12.95 -13.87
C LEU A 255 -10.09 -11.43 -13.91
N TYR A 256 -10.66 -10.77 -14.93
CA TYR A 256 -10.59 -9.31 -15.05
C TYR A 256 -11.36 -8.59 -13.94
N LEU A 257 -12.56 -9.09 -13.60
CA LEU A 257 -13.36 -8.55 -12.48
C LEU A 257 -12.63 -8.75 -11.14
N LEU A 258 -12.01 -9.91 -10.96
CA LEU A 258 -11.18 -10.23 -9.80
C LEU A 258 -10.00 -9.27 -9.69
N LEU A 259 -9.30 -9.00 -10.80
CA LEU A 259 -8.19 -8.05 -10.86
C LEU A 259 -8.62 -6.64 -10.41
N LEU A 260 -9.73 -6.14 -10.94
CA LEU A 260 -10.25 -4.82 -10.58
C LEU A 260 -10.59 -4.72 -9.09
N ARG A 261 -11.32 -5.72 -8.55
CA ARG A 261 -11.68 -5.78 -7.12
C ARG A 261 -10.46 -5.93 -6.22
N PHE A 262 -9.44 -6.68 -6.66
CA PHE A 262 -8.18 -6.84 -5.93
C PHE A 262 -7.41 -5.52 -5.84
N LEU A 263 -7.26 -4.81 -6.96
CA LEU A 263 -6.57 -3.52 -6.97
C LEU A 263 -7.35 -2.43 -6.21
N GLY A 264 -8.68 -2.47 -6.26
CA GLY A 264 -9.60 -1.64 -5.49
C GLY A 264 -9.69 -1.98 -3.99
N ARG A 265 -8.94 -2.99 -3.50
CA ARG A 265 -8.92 -3.48 -2.10
C ARG A 265 -10.25 -4.01 -1.57
N ALA A 266 -11.16 -4.41 -2.46
CA ALA A 266 -12.39 -5.10 -2.10
C ALA A 266 -12.15 -6.61 -1.92
N TYR A 267 -11.27 -6.99 -0.97
CA TYR A 267 -10.80 -8.37 -0.81
C TYR A 267 -11.92 -9.37 -0.50
N LYS A 268 -12.93 -8.96 0.27
CA LYS A 268 -14.14 -9.76 0.54
C LYS A 268 -14.85 -10.19 -0.75
N GLU A 269 -14.96 -9.26 -1.68
CA GLU A 269 -15.60 -9.46 -2.98
C GLU A 269 -14.71 -10.26 -3.94
N VAL A 270 -13.39 -10.24 -3.74
CA VAL A 270 -12.46 -11.14 -4.44
C VAL A 270 -12.67 -12.56 -3.96
N VAL A 271 -12.67 -12.82 -2.65
CA VAL A 271 -12.82 -14.17 -2.09
C VAL A 271 -14.10 -14.86 -2.58
N ARG A 272 -15.19 -14.10 -2.71
CA ARG A 272 -16.47 -14.60 -3.27
C ARG A 272 -16.40 -14.99 -4.75
N LEU A 273 -15.51 -14.37 -5.52
CA LEU A 273 -15.32 -14.64 -6.94
C LEU A 273 -14.22 -15.67 -7.22
N VAL A 274 -13.33 -15.94 -6.26
CA VAL A 274 -12.18 -16.85 -6.49
C VAL A 274 -12.64 -18.23 -6.94
N ASP A 275 -13.75 -18.75 -6.41
CA ASP A 275 -14.25 -20.08 -6.77
C ASP A 275 -14.73 -20.16 -8.24
N THR A 276 -15.08 -19.05 -8.88
CA THR A 276 -15.50 -19.04 -10.30
C THR A 276 -14.32 -19.00 -11.28
N VAL A 277 -13.11 -18.81 -10.78
CA VAL A 277 -11.87 -18.72 -11.57
C VAL A 277 -11.17 -20.08 -11.72
N GLY A 278 -11.72 -21.15 -11.13
CA GLY A 278 -11.19 -22.51 -11.26
C GLY A 278 -11.20 -23.01 -12.70
N SER A 279 -10.05 -23.49 -13.17
CA SER A 279 -9.90 -24.10 -14.49
C SER A 279 -8.95 -25.28 -14.42
N ASP A 280 -9.34 -26.40 -15.05
CA ASP A 280 -8.50 -27.58 -15.23
C ASP A 280 -7.67 -27.52 -16.54
N ALA A 281 -7.89 -26.48 -17.35
CA ALA A 281 -7.26 -26.29 -18.65
C ALA A 281 -6.11 -25.27 -18.58
N ALA A 282 -5.24 -25.29 -19.59
CA ALA A 282 -4.26 -24.23 -19.77
C ALA A 282 -4.99 -22.90 -20.05
N LEU A 283 -4.54 -21.83 -19.37
CA LEU A 283 -5.12 -20.50 -19.54
C LEU A 283 -4.90 -19.96 -20.96
N SER A 284 -5.88 -19.19 -21.44
CA SER A 284 -5.74 -18.43 -22.69
C SER A 284 -4.69 -17.32 -22.53
N ARG A 285 -4.27 -16.72 -23.66
CA ARG A 285 -3.27 -15.64 -23.62
C ARG A 285 -3.77 -14.41 -22.86
N GLU A 286 -5.06 -14.10 -22.94
CA GLU A 286 -5.67 -13.01 -22.18
C GLU A 286 -5.73 -13.33 -20.69
N GLU A 287 -6.10 -14.56 -20.32
CA GLU A 287 -6.22 -15.00 -18.93
C GLU A 287 -4.86 -15.02 -18.21
N ASP A 288 -3.84 -15.59 -18.86
CA ASP A 288 -2.47 -15.61 -18.34
C ASP A 288 -1.91 -14.19 -18.19
N GLN A 289 -2.19 -13.31 -19.16
CA GLN A 289 -1.80 -11.91 -19.05
C GLN A 289 -2.46 -11.21 -17.87
N ILE A 290 -3.76 -11.41 -17.64
CA ILE A 290 -4.49 -10.84 -16.49
C ILE A 290 -3.90 -11.36 -15.17
N LEU A 291 -3.60 -12.66 -15.09
CA LEU A 291 -3.03 -13.28 -13.90
C LEU A 291 -1.63 -12.74 -13.59
N GLN A 292 -0.75 -12.64 -14.58
CA GLN A 292 0.59 -12.06 -14.43
C GLN A 292 0.51 -10.61 -13.97
N PHE A 293 -0.49 -9.88 -14.46
CA PHE A 293 -0.67 -8.47 -14.15
C PHE A 293 -0.97 -8.19 -12.66
N LEU A 294 -1.53 -9.14 -11.91
CA LEU A 294 -1.73 -9.03 -10.44
C LEU A 294 -0.43 -8.77 -9.67
N SER A 295 0.71 -9.18 -10.23
CA SER A 295 2.05 -9.07 -9.62
C SER A 295 2.97 -8.04 -10.30
N CYS A 296 2.47 -7.36 -11.35
CA CYS A 296 3.29 -6.47 -12.17
C CYS A 296 3.82 -5.28 -11.35
N GLU A 297 5.08 -4.89 -11.59
CA GLU A 297 5.74 -3.75 -10.96
C GLU A 297 5.01 -2.41 -11.16
N LYS A 298 4.17 -2.31 -12.21
CA LYS A 298 3.31 -1.14 -12.45
C LYS A 298 2.26 -0.95 -11.35
N ASN A 299 1.90 -2.01 -10.64
CA ASN A 299 0.96 -1.97 -9.54
C ASN A 299 1.72 -1.76 -8.23
N SER A 300 1.21 -0.88 -7.37
CA SER A 300 1.84 -0.71 -6.06
C SER A 300 1.83 -2.04 -5.28
N PRO A 301 2.94 -2.43 -4.66
CA PRO A 301 3.04 -3.70 -3.93
C PRO A 301 2.01 -3.70 -2.80
N ASP A 302 1.03 -4.60 -2.91
CA ASP A 302 0.04 -4.80 -1.87
C ASP A 302 0.57 -5.76 -0.81
N SER A 303 0.92 -5.23 0.35
CA SER A 303 1.35 -6.01 1.53
C SER A 303 0.24 -6.11 2.58
N HIS A 304 -1.01 -5.78 2.23
CA HIS A 304 -2.15 -5.92 3.13
C HIS A 304 -2.36 -7.40 3.52
N PRO A 305 -2.67 -7.72 4.79
CA PRO A 305 -2.87 -9.11 5.23
C PRO A 305 -3.90 -9.87 4.39
N ASP A 306 -5.03 -9.22 4.08
CA ASP A 306 -6.08 -9.82 3.24
C ASP A 306 -5.64 -10.00 1.77
N ALA A 307 -4.71 -9.18 1.28
CA ALA A 307 -4.18 -9.36 -0.09
C ALA A 307 -3.37 -10.66 -0.20
N SER A 308 -2.51 -10.95 0.80
CA SER A 308 -1.79 -12.22 0.89
C SER A 308 -2.77 -13.39 0.99
N ALA A 309 -3.83 -13.27 1.81
CA ALA A 309 -4.87 -14.31 1.91
C ALA A 309 -5.59 -14.55 0.56
N CYS A 310 -5.97 -13.49 -0.16
CA CYS A 310 -6.57 -13.60 -1.48
C CYS A 310 -5.63 -14.26 -2.49
N ARG A 311 -4.34 -13.90 -2.53
CA ARG A 311 -3.35 -14.55 -3.41
C ARG A 311 -3.23 -16.04 -3.10
N LEU A 312 -3.22 -16.42 -1.83
CA LEU A 312 -3.20 -17.82 -1.40
C LEU A 312 -4.47 -18.56 -1.81
N LYS A 313 -5.66 -17.95 -1.70
CA LYS A 313 -6.92 -18.54 -2.18
C LYS A 313 -6.97 -18.68 -3.71
N ILE A 314 -6.49 -17.69 -4.46
CA ILE A 314 -6.34 -17.80 -5.92
C ILE A 314 -5.39 -18.96 -6.25
N SER A 315 -4.28 -19.06 -5.50
CA SER A 315 -3.31 -20.13 -5.66
C SER A 315 -3.94 -21.50 -5.42
N LEU A 316 -4.87 -21.61 -4.45
CA LEU A 316 -5.63 -22.83 -4.13
C LEU A 316 -6.52 -23.29 -5.27
N VAL A 317 -7.26 -22.36 -5.87
CA VAL A 317 -8.20 -22.67 -6.95
C VAL A 317 -7.47 -23.00 -8.25
N LEU A 318 -6.31 -22.36 -8.50
CA LEU A 318 -5.48 -22.62 -9.66
C LEU A 318 -4.45 -23.74 -9.44
N LEU A 319 -4.55 -24.52 -8.35
CA LEU A 319 -3.56 -25.55 -8.02
C LEU A 319 -3.45 -26.67 -9.05
N ASP A 320 -4.55 -26.99 -9.72
CA ASP A 320 -4.64 -28.11 -10.64
C ASP A 320 -4.42 -27.68 -12.10
N ALA A 321 -4.39 -26.37 -12.35
CA ALA A 321 -4.06 -25.80 -13.64
C ALA A 321 -2.55 -25.97 -13.95
N PRO A 322 -2.17 -26.31 -15.20
CA PRO A 322 -0.77 -26.50 -15.59
C PRO A 322 -0.05 -25.15 -15.82
N LEU A 323 -0.06 -24.26 -14.83
CA LEU A 323 0.49 -22.90 -14.93
C LEU A 323 1.50 -22.59 -13.82
N GLN A 324 2.36 -21.62 -14.09
CA GLN A 324 3.24 -21.03 -13.08
C GLN A 324 2.62 -19.74 -12.57
N LEU A 325 2.29 -19.73 -11.28
CA LEU A 325 1.82 -18.52 -10.63
C LEU A 325 2.94 -17.48 -10.61
N PRO A 326 2.61 -16.18 -10.71
CA PRO A 326 3.63 -15.15 -10.80
C PRO A 326 4.25 -14.77 -9.45
N TRP A 327 3.69 -15.28 -8.34
CA TRP A 327 4.24 -15.11 -6.99
C TRP A 327 4.64 -16.46 -6.38
N ASP A 328 5.54 -16.40 -5.40
CA ASP A 328 5.93 -17.57 -4.62
C ASP A 328 4.95 -17.81 -3.45
N ILE A 329 4.30 -18.97 -3.48
CA ILE A 329 3.35 -19.42 -2.45
C ILE A 329 4.01 -19.44 -1.07
N SER A 330 5.29 -19.80 -0.98
CA SER A 330 6.00 -19.92 0.30
C SER A 330 6.21 -18.57 0.97
N LEU A 331 6.47 -17.53 0.17
CA LEU A 331 6.64 -16.16 0.67
C LEU A 331 5.30 -15.58 1.10
N GLU A 332 4.27 -15.70 0.26
CA GLU A 332 2.92 -15.21 0.58
C GLU A 332 2.35 -15.92 1.82
N MET A 333 2.62 -17.22 1.98
CA MET A 333 2.23 -17.98 3.18
C MET A 333 2.96 -17.48 4.43
N ALA A 334 4.27 -17.22 4.35
CA ALA A 334 5.01 -16.67 5.49
C ALA A 334 4.48 -15.28 5.90
N ASP A 335 4.16 -14.45 4.92
CA ASP A 335 3.60 -13.11 5.08
C ASP A 335 2.20 -13.12 5.69
N TYR A 336 1.34 -14.05 5.22
CA TYR A 336 0.03 -14.33 5.81
C TYR A 336 0.17 -14.78 7.27
N LEU A 337 1.07 -15.73 7.56
CA LEU A 337 1.28 -16.26 8.91
C LEU A 337 1.83 -15.21 9.89
N PHE A 338 2.69 -14.31 9.41
CA PHE A 338 3.22 -13.22 10.22
C PHE A 338 2.10 -12.25 10.66
N ARG A 339 1.06 -12.11 9.85
CA ARG A 339 -0.05 -11.15 10.05
C ARG A 339 -1.39 -11.82 10.31
N LEU A 340 -1.40 -13.10 10.73
CA LEU A 340 -2.61 -13.92 10.83
C LEU A 340 -3.69 -13.32 11.75
N GLU A 341 -3.29 -12.60 12.80
CA GLU A 341 -4.22 -11.91 13.71
C GLU A 341 -4.91 -10.68 13.10
N HIS A 342 -4.36 -10.15 11.99
CA HIS A 342 -4.86 -8.96 11.30
C HIS A 342 -5.64 -9.28 10.02
N VAL A 343 -5.78 -10.56 9.67
CA VAL A 343 -6.57 -10.99 8.52
C VAL A 343 -8.06 -10.93 8.87
N SER A 344 -8.86 -10.39 7.96
CA SER A 344 -10.32 -10.34 8.13
C SER A 344 -10.93 -11.75 8.10
N ALA A 345 -12.00 -11.95 8.88
CA ALA A 345 -12.65 -13.25 9.00
C ALA A 345 -13.18 -13.79 7.66
N ASP A 346 -13.61 -12.89 6.76
CA ASP A 346 -14.11 -13.26 5.43
C ASP A 346 -12.98 -13.76 4.50
N CYS A 347 -11.73 -13.32 4.71
CA CYS A 347 -10.59 -13.69 3.88
C CYS A 347 -9.75 -14.85 4.47
N LEU A 348 -10.07 -15.27 5.70
CA LEU A 348 -9.31 -16.29 6.41
C LEU A 348 -9.37 -17.65 5.69
N LEU A 349 -8.23 -18.33 5.63
CA LEU A 349 -8.13 -19.67 5.04
C LEU A 349 -8.62 -20.72 6.04
N THR A 350 -9.36 -21.72 5.56
CA THR A 350 -9.73 -22.85 6.41
C THR A 350 -8.48 -23.67 6.79
N PRO A 351 -8.47 -24.39 7.91
CA PRO A 351 -7.29 -25.19 8.30
C PRO A 351 -6.93 -26.27 7.26
N GLU A 352 -7.91 -26.73 6.48
CA GLU A 352 -7.69 -27.69 5.39
C GLU A 352 -7.02 -27.02 4.18
N GLU A 353 -7.50 -25.84 3.78
CA GLU A 353 -6.88 -24.97 2.76
C GLU A 353 -5.44 -24.59 3.12
N GLU A 354 -5.17 -24.23 4.38
CA GLU A 354 -3.81 -23.95 4.84
C GLU A 354 -2.92 -25.21 4.73
N LEU A 355 -3.43 -26.39 5.09
CA LEU A 355 -2.69 -27.64 5.01
C LEU A 355 -2.37 -28.06 3.57
N THR A 356 -3.27 -27.83 2.61
CA THR A 356 -3.02 -28.14 1.19
C THR A 356 -1.94 -27.22 0.62
N LEU A 357 -1.97 -25.92 0.92
CA LEU A 357 -0.92 -24.98 0.54
C LEU A 357 0.43 -25.30 1.20
N LEU A 358 0.44 -25.59 2.50
CA LEU A 358 1.66 -25.91 3.26
C LEU A 358 2.33 -27.23 2.83
N LYS A 359 1.63 -28.11 2.11
CA LYS A 359 2.25 -29.29 1.46
C LYS A 359 3.13 -28.88 0.27
N ARG A 360 2.80 -27.78 -0.41
CA ARG A 360 3.55 -27.26 -1.57
C ARG A 360 4.60 -26.20 -1.18
N CYS A 361 4.43 -25.55 -0.03
CA CYS A 361 5.37 -24.56 0.50
C CYS A 361 6.71 -25.18 0.94
N ILE A 362 7.79 -24.40 0.78
CA ILE A 362 9.11 -24.73 1.31
C ILE A 362 9.06 -24.61 2.84
N CYS A 363 9.29 -25.72 3.54
CA CYS A 363 9.23 -25.79 5.00
C CYS A 363 10.58 -26.14 5.63
N ASP A 364 11.64 -26.33 4.83
CA ASP A 364 12.96 -26.67 5.33
C ASP A 364 14.01 -25.74 4.69
N VAL A 365 14.84 -25.13 5.54
CA VAL A 365 15.89 -24.19 5.09
C VAL A 365 16.99 -24.90 4.28
N ALA A 366 17.10 -26.22 4.40
CA ALA A 366 18.04 -27.04 3.64
C ALA A 366 17.52 -27.47 2.26
N ASP A 367 16.28 -27.11 1.90
CA ASP A 367 15.73 -27.42 0.58
C ASP A 367 16.46 -26.62 -0.51
N LYS A 368 16.75 -27.25 -1.66
CA LYS A 368 17.42 -26.62 -2.81
C LYS A 368 16.61 -25.47 -3.41
N ARG A 369 15.29 -25.47 -3.16
CA ARG A 369 14.37 -24.41 -3.60
C ARG A 369 14.47 -23.15 -2.74
N CYS A 370 15.01 -23.25 -1.52
CA CYS A 370 15.21 -22.11 -0.64
C CYS A 370 16.41 -21.28 -1.09
N SER A 371 16.16 -20.14 -1.75
CA SER A 371 17.18 -19.14 -2.09
C SER A 371 17.01 -17.84 -1.31
N THR A 372 18.09 -17.33 -0.71
CA THR A 372 18.10 -15.99 -0.09
C THR A 372 17.93 -14.88 -1.13
N GLU A 373 18.33 -15.11 -2.39
CA GLU A 373 18.17 -14.15 -3.49
C GLU A 373 16.70 -14.00 -3.92
N ALA A 374 15.89 -15.06 -3.74
CA ALA A 374 14.46 -15.04 -4.01
C ALA A 374 13.64 -14.41 -2.87
N GLY A 375 14.26 -13.93 -1.79
CA GLY A 375 13.59 -13.28 -0.66
C GLY A 375 13.19 -14.22 0.48
N HIS A 376 13.58 -15.49 0.45
CA HIS A 376 13.29 -16.43 1.52
C HIS A 376 14.04 -16.10 2.81
N THR A 377 13.29 -15.81 3.87
CA THR A 377 13.85 -15.63 5.21
C THR A 377 13.82 -16.94 5.99
N PRO A 378 14.86 -17.27 6.78
CA PRO A 378 14.85 -18.44 7.66
C PRO A 378 13.65 -18.42 8.62
N LEU A 379 13.25 -17.24 9.07
CA LEU A 379 12.07 -17.05 9.91
C LEU A 379 10.78 -17.45 9.18
N GLY A 380 10.57 -16.97 7.95
CA GLY A 380 9.38 -17.29 7.17
C GLY A 380 9.22 -18.79 6.93
N ILE A 381 10.32 -19.47 6.59
CA ILE A 381 10.32 -20.93 6.38
C ILE A 381 10.01 -21.68 7.69
N SER A 382 10.62 -21.26 8.81
CA SER A 382 10.32 -21.82 10.12
C SER A 382 8.85 -21.61 10.52
N LEU A 383 8.25 -20.46 10.21
CA LEU A 383 6.82 -20.20 10.45
C LEU A 383 5.93 -21.15 9.66
N CYS A 384 6.20 -21.33 8.36
CA CYS A 384 5.49 -22.30 7.52
C CYS A 384 5.60 -23.73 8.09
N LYS A 385 6.81 -24.13 8.50
CA LYS A 385 7.04 -25.44 9.12
C LYS A 385 6.26 -25.63 10.41
N ASN A 386 6.31 -24.65 11.31
CA ASN A 386 5.64 -24.68 12.61
C ASN A 386 4.12 -24.68 12.46
N ARG A 387 3.58 -23.90 11.52
CA ARG A 387 2.14 -23.94 11.23
C ARG A 387 1.73 -25.30 10.70
N ARG A 388 2.50 -25.88 9.80
CA ARG A 388 2.23 -27.21 9.23
C ARG A 388 2.24 -28.30 10.29
N THR A 389 3.21 -28.30 11.21
CA THR A 389 3.25 -29.27 12.32
C THR A 389 2.09 -29.07 13.29
N ALA A 390 1.75 -27.82 13.62
CA ALA A 390 0.61 -27.49 14.47
C ALA A 390 -0.73 -27.96 13.88
N LEU A 391 -1.00 -27.69 12.59
CA LEU A 391 -2.23 -28.10 11.94
C LEU A 391 -2.33 -29.63 11.79
N ARG A 392 -1.23 -30.32 11.48
CA ARG A 392 -1.20 -31.80 11.45
C ARG A 392 -1.48 -32.40 12.82
N ALA A 393 -0.92 -31.83 13.89
CA ALA A 393 -1.20 -32.26 15.25
C ALA A 393 -2.66 -32.04 15.63
N ARG A 394 -3.26 -30.89 15.25
CA ARG A 394 -4.69 -30.59 15.46
C ARG A 394 -5.59 -31.55 14.69
N ALA A 395 -5.30 -31.83 13.42
CA ALA A 395 -6.05 -32.78 12.61
C ALA A 395 -6.00 -34.19 13.22
N ALA A 396 -4.84 -34.62 13.71
CA ALA A 396 -4.68 -35.91 14.39
C ALA A 396 -5.42 -35.99 15.74
N ALA A 397 -5.52 -34.87 16.48
CA ALA A 397 -6.27 -34.79 17.73
C ALA A 397 -7.80 -34.77 17.52
N GLY A 398 -8.29 -34.13 16.45
CA GLY A 398 -9.72 -34.07 16.10
C GLY A 398 -10.33 -35.42 15.72
N LEU A 399 -9.52 -36.38 15.27
CA LEU A 399 -9.92 -37.76 14.95
C LEU A 399 -10.13 -38.67 16.19
N GLY A 400 -10.32 -38.10 17.39
CA GLY A 400 -10.71 -38.85 18.60
C GLY A 400 -9.60 -39.69 19.23
N ARG A 401 -8.33 -39.52 18.84
CA ARG A 401 -7.20 -40.09 19.58
C ARG A 401 -6.90 -39.21 20.79
N HIS A 402 -7.52 -39.52 21.94
CA HIS A 402 -7.06 -39.05 23.23
C HIS A 402 -5.63 -39.55 23.47
N PHE A 403 -4.63 -38.74 23.13
CA PHE A 403 -3.25 -39.00 23.48
C PHE A 403 -3.03 -38.56 24.93
N SER A 404 -3.14 -39.51 25.85
CA SER A 404 -2.66 -39.32 27.22
C SER A 404 -1.14 -39.13 27.21
N VAL A 405 -0.64 -38.22 28.06
CA VAL A 405 0.79 -37.95 28.29
C VAL A 405 1.57 -39.23 28.64
N SER A 406 0.89 -40.25 29.18
CA SER A 406 1.46 -41.58 29.47
C SER A 406 1.89 -42.39 28.23
N ASN A 407 1.43 -42.05 27.01
CA ASN A 407 1.86 -42.72 25.78
C ASN A 407 3.19 -42.20 25.21
N ILE A 408 3.75 -41.11 25.76
CA ILE A 408 5.06 -40.59 25.33
C ILE A 408 6.19 -41.50 25.82
N ALA A 409 6.05 -42.11 27.00
CA ALA A 409 7.03 -43.05 27.56
C ALA A 409 7.03 -44.42 26.87
N ALA A 410 5.94 -44.82 26.20
CA ALA A 410 5.83 -46.13 25.54
C ALA A 410 6.49 -46.19 24.15
N LEU A 411 7.00 -45.07 23.62
CA LEU A 411 7.58 -44.95 22.27
C LEU A 411 9.11 -44.96 22.22
N GLU A 412 9.79 -45.09 23.38
CA GLU A 412 11.25 -45.27 23.42
C GLU A 412 11.68 -46.67 22.96
N ASN A 413 10.75 -47.64 22.93
CA ASN A 413 11.00 -48.98 22.41
C ASN A 413 10.37 -49.14 21.02
N GLY A 414 11.25 -49.11 20.01
CA GLY A 414 10.94 -48.94 18.59
C GLY A 414 9.84 -49.82 17.98
N GLY A 415 9.09 -49.23 17.04
CA GLY A 415 8.30 -49.99 16.05
C GLY A 415 7.01 -49.34 15.52
N GLY A 416 6.52 -48.25 16.11
CA GLY A 416 5.27 -47.59 15.68
C GLY A 416 5.47 -46.18 15.13
N GLU A 417 4.67 -45.77 14.13
CA GLU A 417 4.60 -44.39 13.64
C GLU A 417 4.35 -43.43 14.81
N ARG A 418 5.30 -42.52 15.06
CA ARG A 418 5.16 -41.50 16.12
C ARG A 418 3.91 -40.66 15.86
N PRO A 419 3.07 -40.39 16.88
CA PRO A 419 1.98 -39.44 16.71
C PRO A 419 2.56 -38.08 16.33
N PRO A 420 1.90 -37.30 15.45
CA PRO A 420 2.39 -36.00 15.04
C PRO A 420 2.37 -35.05 16.25
N CYS A 421 3.50 -34.89 16.92
CA CYS A 421 3.69 -33.88 17.93
C CYS A 421 3.96 -32.53 17.26
N CYS A 422 3.44 -31.44 17.84
CA CYS A 422 3.77 -30.10 17.40
C CYS A 422 5.22 -29.81 17.79
N THR A 423 6.16 -30.03 16.88
CA THR A 423 7.54 -29.57 17.02
C THR A 423 7.63 -28.13 16.54
N VAL A 424 8.07 -27.24 17.43
CA VAL A 424 8.31 -25.83 17.13
C VAL A 424 9.80 -25.64 16.90
N GLU A 425 10.17 -25.34 15.66
CA GLU A 425 11.52 -24.94 15.31
C GLU A 425 11.61 -23.41 15.34
N LEU A 426 12.42 -22.90 16.25
CA LEU A 426 12.81 -21.50 16.24
C LEU A 426 14.00 -21.36 15.29
N PRO A 427 14.02 -20.33 14.41
CA PRO A 427 15.20 -20.06 13.61
C PRO A 427 16.39 -19.90 14.56
N LYS A 428 17.55 -20.45 14.18
CA LYS A 428 18.78 -20.26 14.93
C LYS A 428 18.96 -18.75 15.08
N ARG A 429 18.92 -18.24 16.31
CA ARG A 429 19.23 -16.84 16.63
C ARG A 429 20.54 -16.53 15.92
N ALA A 430 20.64 -15.37 15.26
CA ALA A 430 21.80 -14.98 14.47
C ALA A 430 23.07 -15.39 15.21
N ALA A 431 23.71 -16.45 14.72
CA ALA A 431 24.96 -16.89 15.27
C ALA A 431 25.96 -15.75 15.01
N GLU A 432 26.52 -15.19 16.08
CA GLU A 432 27.86 -14.62 16.06
C GLU A 432 28.05 -13.40 15.13
N GLY A 433 27.32 -12.31 15.39
CA GLY A 433 27.58 -11.03 14.71
C GLY A 433 27.28 -9.82 15.58
N ARG A 434 28.32 -9.31 16.28
CA ARG A 434 28.47 -7.98 16.94
C ARG A 434 27.41 -7.48 17.94
N THR A 435 26.20 -8.02 18.03
CA THR A 435 25.16 -7.58 18.99
C THR A 435 24.86 -8.64 20.06
N ARG A 436 25.90 -9.26 20.62
CA ARG A 436 25.77 -10.22 21.74
C ARG A 436 25.22 -9.58 23.01
N TRP A 437 25.64 -8.35 23.30
CA TRP A 437 25.34 -7.68 24.56
C TRP A 437 23.84 -7.50 24.82
N VAL A 438 23.03 -7.31 23.78
CA VAL A 438 21.57 -7.14 23.92
C VAL A 438 20.92 -8.36 24.56
N HIS A 439 21.50 -9.55 24.36
CA HIS A 439 20.98 -10.82 24.85
C HIS A 439 21.76 -11.41 26.04
N ALA A 440 22.92 -10.84 26.40
CA ALA A 440 23.84 -11.35 27.41
C ALA A 440 23.63 -10.78 28.84
N TRP A 441 22.43 -10.30 29.17
CA TRP A 441 22.19 -9.71 30.50
C TRP A 441 22.05 -10.77 31.59
N HIS A 442 22.65 -10.47 32.73
CA HIS A 442 22.62 -11.29 33.94
C HIS A 442 22.17 -10.46 35.14
N PRO A 443 21.40 -11.03 36.09
CA PRO A 443 20.87 -10.33 37.26
C PRO A 443 21.90 -10.11 38.38
N THR A 444 23.20 -10.31 38.15
CA THR A 444 24.22 -10.29 39.21
C THR A 444 24.21 -9.01 40.04
N VAL A 445 23.87 -7.82 39.48
CA VAL A 445 23.74 -6.58 40.29
C VAL A 445 22.69 -6.66 41.40
N LEU A 446 21.67 -7.51 41.24
CA LEU A 446 20.57 -7.65 42.20
C LEU A 446 20.78 -8.83 43.16
N GLU A 447 21.66 -9.77 42.81
CA GLU A 447 21.92 -10.99 43.57
C GLU A 447 23.21 -10.89 44.41
N GLU A 448 24.11 -9.98 44.07
CA GLU A 448 25.40 -9.80 44.74
C GLU A 448 25.28 -9.22 46.15
N THR A 449 26.01 -9.82 47.09
CA THR A 449 26.04 -9.40 48.50
C THR A 449 27.06 -8.28 48.73
N PRO A 450 26.92 -7.45 49.79
CA PRO A 450 27.92 -6.43 50.12
C PRO A 450 29.31 -7.02 50.39
N GLU A 451 29.40 -8.26 50.88
CA GLU A 451 30.66 -8.99 51.10
C GLU A 451 31.34 -9.37 49.78
N GLY A 452 30.57 -9.80 48.77
CA GLY A 452 31.07 -10.06 47.42
C GLY A 452 31.63 -8.81 46.74
N LEU A 453 31.01 -7.65 46.96
CA LEU A 453 31.53 -6.36 46.50
C LEU A 453 32.89 -6.05 47.13
N GLU A 454 33.08 -6.32 48.42
CA GLU A 454 34.34 -6.06 49.12
C GLU A 454 35.47 -6.93 48.58
N GLY A 455 35.24 -8.23 48.35
CA GLY A 455 36.22 -9.11 47.70
C GLY A 455 36.62 -8.65 46.29
N MET A 456 35.65 -8.19 45.47
CA MET A 456 35.97 -7.62 44.15
C MET A 456 36.76 -6.31 44.27
N LEU A 457 36.46 -5.45 45.24
CA LEU A 457 37.16 -4.18 45.45
C LEU A 457 38.64 -4.38 45.83
N GLU A 458 38.99 -5.49 46.48
CA GLU A 458 40.38 -5.83 46.83
C GLU A 458 41.26 -6.05 45.60
N GLU A 459 40.70 -6.63 44.54
CA GLU A 459 41.42 -6.93 43.30
C GLU A 459 41.33 -5.81 42.25
N LEU A 460 40.43 -4.83 42.46
CA LEU A 460 40.08 -3.85 41.44
C LEU A 460 41.03 -2.65 41.39
N VAL A 461 41.77 -2.54 40.28
CA VAL A 461 42.58 -1.37 39.93
C VAL A 461 42.26 -0.92 38.51
N MET A 462 41.71 0.29 38.36
CA MET A 462 41.32 0.86 37.07
C MET A 462 42.20 2.04 36.68
N ARG A 463 42.60 2.10 35.40
CA ARG A 463 43.24 3.29 34.83
C ARG A 463 42.17 4.13 34.11
N PHE A 464 41.95 5.36 34.55
CA PHE A 464 40.91 6.22 33.98
C PHE A 464 41.38 7.67 33.87
N LYS A 465 41.30 8.23 32.65
CA LYS A 465 41.54 9.64 32.39
C LYS A 465 40.20 10.30 32.07
N ARG A 466 39.78 11.24 32.92
CA ARG A 466 38.52 11.95 32.73
C ARG A 466 38.65 12.98 31.59
N GLU A 467 37.85 12.82 30.55
CA GLU A 467 37.69 13.83 29.50
C GLU A 467 36.53 14.79 29.83
N ARG A 468 36.63 16.05 29.39
CA ARG A 468 35.57 17.04 29.64
C ARG A 468 34.36 16.83 28.74
N ALA A 469 34.58 16.46 27.49
CA ALA A 469 33.57 16.12 26.49
C ALA A 469 34.26 15.39 25.32
N TYR A 470 33.57 14.42 24.72
CA TYR A 470 34.02 13.81 23.47
C TYR A 470 33.42 14.58 22.29
N TYR A 471 34.27 15.18 21.48
CA TYR A 471 33.89 15.71 20.16
C TYR A 471 34.07 14.63 19.10
N LEU A 472 33.65 14.90 17.85
CA LEU A 472 33.72 13.94 16.75
C LEU A 472 35.12 13.31 16.58
N GLU A 473 36.18 14.13 16.62
CA GLU A 473 37.56 13.65 16.53
C GLU A 473 37.93 12.69 17.69
N GLY A 474 37.50 13.01 18.91
CA GLY A 474 37.72 12.15 20.08
C GLY A 474 36.93 10.84 20.01
N MET A 475 35.70 10.87 19.50
CA MET A 475 34.90 9.66 19.27
C MET A 475 35.53 8.76 18.21
N MET A 476 36.01 9.33 17.11
CA MET A 476 36.71 8.60 16.06
C MET A 476 38.02 8.01 16.58
N ALA A 477 38.81 8.76 17.34
CA ALA A 477 40.04 8.26 17.94
C ALA A 477 39.78 7.05 18.86
N LEU A 478 38.71 7.10 19.66
CA LEU A 478 38.30 5.99 20.53
C LEU A 478 37.85 4.77 19.71
N LEU A 479 37.03 4.94 18.67
CA LEU A 479 36.63 3.85 17.78
C LEU A 479 37.81 3.23 17.03
N MET A 480 38.74 4.06 16.54
CA MET A 480 39.97 3.59 15.89
C MET A 480 40.84 2.79 16.85
N PHE A 481 40.92 3.22 18.11
CA PHE A 481 41.64 2.49 19.16
C PHE A 481 41.03 1.12 19.46
N LEU A 482 39.70 1.03 19.56
CA LEU A 482 38.99 -0.24 19.80
C LEU A 482 39.09 -1.22 18.63
N ASN A 483 39.23 -0.69 17.41
CA ASN A 483 39.32 -1.50 16.20
C ASN A 483 40.75 -2.01 15.92
N GLN A 484 41.76 -1.62 16.72
CA GLN A 484 43.12 -2.12 16.58
C GLN A 484 43.22 -3.58 17.04
N LYS A 485 43.50 -4.50 16.11
CA LYS A 485 43.56 -5.95 16.35
C LYS A 485 44.69 -6.43 17.28
N SER A 486 45.67 -5.59 17.61
CA SER A 486 46.82 -5.93 18.45
C SER A 486 47.21 -4.74 19.32
N ALA A 487 46.45 -4.49 20.39
CA ALA A 487 46.86 -3.57 21.44
C ALA A 487 47.69 -4.33 22.50
N PRO A 488 48.80 -3.78 23.02
CA PRO A 488 49.53 -4.39 24.13
C PRO A 488 48.59 -4.59 25.32
N SER A 489 48.72 -5.71 26.04
CA SER A 489 47.82 -6.12 27.14
C SER A 489 47.54 -5.03 28.19
N ALA A 490 48.51 -4.15 28.46
CA ALA A 490 48.39 -3.01 29.37
C ALA A 490 47.53 -1.84 28.85
N ARG A 491 47.06 -1.87 27.60
CA ARG A 491 46.20 -0.85 26.96
C ARG A 491 44.95 -1.43 26.30
N ARG A 492 44.65 -2.72 26.46
CA ARG A 492 43.39 -3.27 25.91
C ARG A 492 42.22 -2.61 26.64
N PHE A 493 41.27 -2.02 25.91
CA PHE A 493 40.04 -1.47 26.50
C PHE A 493 39.15 -2.63 26.92
N SER A 494 39.27 -3.05 28.17
CA SER A 494 38.43 -4.06 28.79
C SER A 494 37.76 -3.45 30.03
N ILE A 495 36.74 -4.14 30.54
CA ILE A 495 36.03 -3.72 31.76
C ILE A 495 37.01 -3.41 32.92
N PRO A 496 37.98 -4.28 33.28
CA PRO A 496 38.88 -4.04 34.41
C PRO A 496 39.96 -2.97 34.14
N THR A 497 40.36 -2.74 32.89
CA THR A 497 41.45 -1.80 32.56
C THR A 497 41.01 -0.35 32.40
N GLY A 498 39.76 -0.02 32.76
CA GLY A 498 39.19 1.34 32.72
C GLY A 498 38.01 1.52 31.77
N GLY A 499 37.66 0.50 30.98
CA GLY A 499 36.49 0.52 30.09
C GLY A 499 35.18 0.76 30.84
N PHE A 500 35.04 0.21 32.06
CA PHE A 500 33.86 0.43 32.90
C PHE A 500 33.62 1.91 33.20
N LEU A 501 34.61 2.63 33.75
CA LEU A 501 34.44 4.04 34.12
C LEU A 501 34.18 4.92 32.90
N THR A 502 34.81 4.65 31.75
CA THR A 502 34.53 5.38 30.51
C THR A 502 33.09 5.18 30.04
N LEU A 503 32.58 3.95 29.99
CA LEU A 503 31.21 3.66 29.58
C LEU A 503 30.19 4.17 30.60
N TYR A 504 30.48 4.03 31.89
CA TYR A 504 29.66 4.55 32.97
C TYR A 504 29.54 6.07 32.89
N CYS A 505 30.63 6.79 32.63
CA CYS A 505 30.60 8.24 32.46
C CYS A 505 29.80 8.69 31.23
N LEU A 506 29.84 7.90 30.14
CA LEU A 506 29.04 8.14 28.94
C LEU A 506 27.54 7.88 29.18
N PHE A 507 27.17 6.79 29.87
CA PHE A 507 25.78 6.47 30.21
C PHE A 507 25.17 7.45 31.21
N THR A 508 25.95 7.92 32.20
CA THR A 508 25.51 8.96 33.17
C THR A 508 25.52 10.37 32.59
N ASN A 509 26.01 10.56 31.36
CA ASN A 509 26.21 11.86 30.71
C ASN A 509 27.14 12.82 31.49
N SER A 510 28.01 12.28 32.36
CA SER A 510 29.03 13.07 33.06
C SER A 510 30.17 13.48 32.11
N THR A 511 30.37 12.74 31.02
CA THR A 511 31.21 13.10 29.87
C THR A 511 30.35 13.17 28.61
N PRO A 512 29.82 14.34 28.22
CA PRO A 512 28.90 14.45 27.10
C PRO A 512 29.61 14.22 25.76
N CYS A 513 28.96 13.46 24.87
CA CYS A 513 29.35 13.29 23.48
C CYS A 513 28.66 14.34 22.60
N ARG A 514 29.43 15.20 21.93
CA ARG A 514 28.94 16.27 21.04
C ARG A 514 29.45 16.05 19.62
N PRO A 515 28.62 15.53 18.70
CA PRO A 515 29.08 15.16 17.36
C PRO A 515 29.36 16.38 16.44
N GLY A 516 29.10 17.61 16.89
CA GLY A 516 29.40 18.84 16.16
C GLY A 516 28.17 19.74 15.97
N LEU A 517 28.31 20.75 15.11
CA LEU A 517 27.25 21.64 14.67
C LEU A 517 26.52 21.00 13.48
N VAL A 518 25.23 20.71 13.62
CA VAL A 518 24.37 20.28 12.51
C VAL A 518 23.41 21.43 12.22
N GLY A 519 23.57 22.08 11.07
CA GLY A 519 22.69 23.19 10.65
C GLY A 519 22.76 24.45 11.50
N GLY A 520 23.91 24.80 12.08
CA GLY A 520 24.05 26.02 12.91
C GLY A 520 23.61 25.86 14.37
N PHE A 521 23.11 24.68 14.76
CA PHE A 521 22.73 24.35 16.14
C PHE A 521 23.61 23.23 16.73
N PHE A 522 23.84 23.28 18.05
CA PHE A 522 24.51 22.19 18.75
C PHE A 522 23.59 20.97 18.81
N ALA A 523 24.04 19.85 18.25
CA ALA A 523 23.30 18.59 18.33
C ALA A 523 23.12 18.14 19.80
N PRO A 524 21.98 17.51 20.16
CA PRO A 524 21.78 16.94 21.48
C PRO A 524 22.86 15.89 21.80
N SER A 525 23.20 15.72 23.08
CA SER A 525 24.27 14.80 23.50
C SER A 525 23.91 13.35 23.15
N CYS A 526 24.75 12.67 22.37
CA CYS A 526 24.55 11.29 21.91
C CYS A 526 25.29 10.25 22.78
N SER A 527 25.60 10.59 24.04
CA SER A 527 26.51 9.80 24.88
C SER A 527 26.04 8.37 25.13
N ALA A 528 24.74 8.18 25.40
CA ALA A 528 24.17 6.85 25.63
C ALA A 528 24.20 5.97 24.36
N SER A 529 23.84 6.53 23.20
CA SER A 529 23.89 5.83 21.92
C SER A 529 25.32 5.45 21.54
N PHE A 530 26.27 6.37 21.73
CA PHE A 530 27.68 6.08 21.51
C PHE A 530 28.18 4.97 22.47
N ALA A 531 27.84 5.03 23.76
CA ALA A 531 28.20 3.99 24.72
C ALA A 531 27.63 2.61 24.34
N SER A 532 26.37 2.54 23.88
CA SER A 532 25.77 1.28 23.42
C SER A 532 26.45 0.69 22.19
N LEU A 533 27.01 1.55 21.31
CA LEU A 533 27.83 1.13 20.19
C LEU A 533 29.15 0.53 20.71
N LEU A 534 29.81 1.19 21.67
CA LEU A 534 31.06 0.71 22.25
C LEU A 534 30.93 -0.66 22.94
N LEU A 535 29.76 -0.99 23.51
CA LEU A 535 29.51 -2.32 24.09
C LEU A 535 29.62 -3.46 23.08
N SER A 536 29.38 -3.21 21.79
CA SER A 536 29.55 -4.23 20.74
C SER A 536 31.02 -4.68 20.54
N PHE A 537 31.98 -3.89 21.01
CA PHE A 537 33.41 -4.18 20.94
C PHE A 537 33.95 -4.86 22.20
N LEU A 538 33.14 -5.00 23.26
CA LEU A 538 33.53 -5.64 24.50
C LEU A 538 32.99 -7.07 24.58
N GLU A 539 33.82 -7.99 25.05
CA GLU A 539 33.41 -9.35 25.43
C GLU A 539 32.74 -9.26 26.81
N LEU A 540 31.41 -9.42 26.85
CA LEU A 540 30.57 -9.35 28.06
C LEU A 540 30.01 -10.71 28.46
N ASP A 541 30.63 -11.79 27.99
CA ASP A 541 30.14 -13.16 28.14
C ASP A 541 30.28 -13.67 29.60
N GLU A 542 31.10 -13.01 30.42
CA GLU A 542 31.28 -13.34 31.84
C GLU A 542 30.28 -12.57 32.74
N PRO A 543 29.57 -13.26 33.66
CA PRO A 543 28.61 -12.66 34.58
C PRO A 543 29.34 -11.95 35.74
N THR A 544 29.85 -10.75 35.48
CA THR A 544 30.48 -9.89 36.50
C THR A 544 29.52 -8.79 36.96
N LEU A 545 29.71 -8.26 38.17
CA LEU A 545 28.94 -7.10 38.65
C LEU A 545 29.07 -5.89 37.72
N LEU A 546 30.27 -5.65 37.19
CA LEU A 546 30.54 -4.51 36.31
C LEU A 546 29.86 -4.68 34.94
N SER A 547 29.84 -5.90 34.38
CA SER A 547 29.16 -6.17 33.11
C SER A 547 27.64 -6.04 33.26
N SER A 548 27.06 -6.53 34.36
CA SER A 548 25.62 -6.43 34.60
C SER A 548 25.14 -5.00 34.89
N ILE A 549 25.94 -4.15 35.56
CA ILE A 549 25.66 -2.70 35.68
C ILE A 549 25.61 -2.03 34.30
N LEU A 550 26.62 -2.27 33.45
CA LEU A 550 26.69 -1.66 32.11
C LEU A 550 25.56 -2.13 31.19
N LEU A 551 25.24 -3.42 31.22
CA LEU A 551 24.14 -3.99 30.43
C LEU A 551 22.77 -3.47 30.88
N SER A 552 22.59 -3.25 32.19
CA SER A 552 21.38 -2.64 32.74
C SER A 552 21.24 -1.17 32.29
N LEU A 553 22.34 -0.41 32.29
CA LEU A 553 22.37 0.97 31.78
C LEU A 553 22.10 1.05 30.27
N ALA A 554 22.59 0.09 29.49
CA ALA A 554 22.40 0.06 28.04
C ALA A 554 20.97 -0.28 27.63
N ARG A 555 20.29 -1.17 28.38
CA ARG A 555 18.88 -1.51 28.16
C ARG A 555 17.93 -0.41 28.63
N CYS A 556 18.31 0.32 29.69
CA CYS A 556 17.52 1.39 30.27
C CYS A 556 18.29 2.72 30.21
N PRO A 557 18.27 3.46 29.08
CA PRO A 557 19.03 4.71 28.92
C PRO A 557 18.59 5.83 29.89
N SER A 558 17.37 5.73 30.45
CA SER A 558 16.87 6.64 31.48
C SER A 558 17.53 6.42 32.85
N LEU A 559 18.05 5.22 33.12
CA LEU A 559 18.64 4.84 34.40
C LEU A 559 19.95 5.58 34.68
N GLY A 560 20.75 5.85 33.63
CA GLY A 560 22.03 6.56 33.78
C GLY A 560 21.90 7.95 34.41
N LYS A 561 20.81 8.67 34.13
CA LYS A 561 20.53 10.00 34.72
C LYS A 561 20.11 9.95 36.19
N LEU A 562 19.78 8.76 36.71
CA LEU A 562 19.31 8.54 38.09
C LEU A 562 20.45 8.12 39.02
N LEU A 563 21.43 7.40 38.49
CA LEU A 563 22.58 6.89 39.24
C LEU A 563 23.59 8.00 39.62
N PRO A 564 24.47 7.76 40.61
CA PRO A 564 25.45 8.75 41.06
C PRO A 564 26.50 9.06 39.98
N GLU A 565 26.88 10.33 39.85
CA GLU A 565 27.99 10.71 38.97
C GLU A 565 29.34 10.33 39.60
N PHE A 566 30.31 9.94 38.77
CA PHE A 566 31.69 9.72 39.25
C PHE A 566 32.37 11.05 39.60
N VAL A 567 32.76 11.20 40.86
CA VAL A 567 33.47 12.37 41.39
C VAL A 567 34.83 11.92 41.92
N ASP A 568 35.90 12.52 41.40
CA ASP A 568 37.26 12.29 41.89
C ASP A 568 37.48 13.11 43.17
N THR A 569 37.42 12.45 44.33
CA THR A 569 37.54 13.03 45.67
C THR A 569 39.00 13.16 46.14
N ARG A 570 39.97 12.76 45.32
CA ARG A 570 41.38 12.72 45.70
C ARG A 570 41.99 14.11 45.83
N VAL A 571 42.80 14.30 46.87
CA VAL A 571 43.53 15.55 47.13
C VAL A 571 44.68 15.75 46.13
N THR A 572 45.34 14.66 45.73
CA THR A 572 46.47 14.69 44.77
C THR A 572 46.15 13.95 43.48
N LYS A 573 46.02 14.68 42.37
CA LYS A 573 45.66 14.14 41.04
C LYS A 573 46.85 13.63 40.20
N ARG A 574 47.91 13.12 40.84
CA ARG A 574 49.18 12.81 40.13
C ARG A 574 49.14 11.51 39.32
N ARG A 575 48.20 10.60 39.59
CA ARG A 575 48.11 9.28 38.92
C ARG A 575 46.68 9.02 38.43
N ASP A 576 46.54 8.62 37.17
CA ASP A 576 45.27 8.19 36.55
C ASP A 576 44.84 6.76 36.97
N LEU A 577 45.37 6.26 38.10
CA LEU A 577 45.07 4.95 38.66
C LEU A 577 44.11 5.11 39.85
N TYR A 578 43.07 4.28 39.90
CA TYR A 578 42.09 4.23 40.98
C TYR A 578 42.04 2.81 41.55
N SER A 579 42.29 2.66 42.85
CA SER A 579 42.16 1.39 43.57
C SER A 579 40.79 1.27 44.25
N GLY A 580 40.32 0.04 44.43
CA GLY A 580 39.15 -0.26 45.25
C GLY A 580 39.42 -0.22 46.77
N VAL A 581 40.67 -0.40 47.20
CA VAL A 581 41.09 -0.43 48.61
C VAL A 581 41.69 0.92 49.05
N PRO A 582 41.38 1.42 50.27
CA PRO A 582 42.01 2.61 50.82
C PRO A 582 43.53 2.41 50.97
N THR A 583 44.29 3.37 50.46
CA THR A 583 45.75 3.41 50.61
C THR A 583 46.11 4.46 51.67
N PRO A 584 47.31 4.42 52.28
CA PRO A 584 47.73 5.43 53.26
C PRO A 584 47.74 6.86 52.68
N GLU A 585 47.83 7.01 51.36
CA GLU A 585 47.74 8.29 50.65
C GLU A 585 46.28 8.70 50.33
N GLU A 586 45.34 7.75 50.31
CA GLU A 586 43.94 7.93 49.91
C GLU A 586 42.97 7.21 50.90
N PRO A 587 42.52 7.88 51.98
CA PRO A 587 41.64 7.26 52.98
C PRO A 587 40.21 7.01 52.48
N GLN A 588 39.79 7.66 51.40
CA GLN A 588 38.51 7.43 50.73
C GLN A 588 38.73 7.13 49.25
N THR A 589 38.40 5.91 48.84
CA THR A 589 38.52 5.46 47.45
C THR A 589 37.29 5.88 46.63
N PRO A 590 37.42 6.74 45.60
CA PRO A 590 36.28 7.22 44.81
C PRO A 590 35.58 6.08 44.04
N LEU A 591 36.32 5.03 43.68
CA LEU A 591 35.79 3.84 43.00
C LEU A 591 34.87 3.03 43.92
N ALA A 592 35.29 2.77 45.16
CA ALA A 592 34.45 2.06 46.13
C ALA A 592 33.21 2.86 46.53
N THR A 593 33.33 4.19 46.69
CA THR A 593 32.16 5.04 46.99
C THR A 593 31.13 5.02 45.86
N LEU A 594 31.59 5.01 44.60
CA LEU A 594 30.70 4.89 43.44
C LEU A 594 29.98 3.54 43.43
N LEU A 595 30.73 2.43 43.50
CA LEU A 595 30.16 1.09 43.38
C LEU A 595 29.22 0.76 44.55
N ARG A 596 29.57 1.14 45.79
CA ARG A 596 28.68 1.04 46.95
C ARG A 596 27.40 1.84 46.76
N GLY A 597 27.51 3.07 46.24
CA GLY A 597 26.35 3.93 45.95
C GLY A 597 25.44 3.35 44.86
N VAL A 598 26.01 2.89 43.75
CA VAL A 598 25.27 2.28 42.63
C VAL A 598 24.55 1.00 43.08
N MET A 599 25.24 0.11 43.80
CA MET A 599 24.62 -1.10 44.31
C MET A 599 23.49 -0.79 45.30
N ALA A 600 23.72 0.08 46.28
CA ALA A 600 22.69 0.43 47.25
C ALA A 600 21.43 1.02 46.58
N GLU A 601 21.63 1.87 45.57
CA GLU A 601 20.53 2.49 44.83
C GLU A 601 19.79 1.50 43.93
N MET A 602 20.49 0.56 43.27
CA MET A 602 19.87 -0.46 42.43
C MET A 602 19.11 -1.51 43.24
N HIS A 603 19.67 -1.98 44.37
CA HIS A 603 18.99 -2.88 45.30
C HIS A 603 17.75 -2.22 45.92
N ALA A 604 17.86 -0.96 46.36
CA ALA A 604 16.73 -0.22 46.92
C ALA A 604 15.63 0.08 45.89
N ALA A 605 15.99 0.27 44.61
CA ALA A 605 15.03 0.43 43.52
C ALA A 605 14.27 -0.87 43.20
N ALA A 606 14.92 -2.03 43.34
CA ALA A 606 14.34 -3.35 43.10
C ALA A 606 13.50 -3.89 44.27
N ALA A 607 13.73 -3.44 45.51
CA ALA A 607 13.01 -3.92 46.69
C ALA A 607 11.51 -3.56 46.69
N GLU A 608 10.63 -4.53 46.96
CA GLU A 608 9.18 -4.37 46.77
C GLU A 608 8.49 -3.40 47.75
N ALA A 609 9.02 -3.15 48.95
CA ALA A 609 8.63 -2.01 49.81
C ALA A 609 9.61 -1.84 50.99
N SER A 610 10.39 -0.76 51.02
CA SER A 610 11.30 -0.41 52.13
C SER A 610 11.33 1.10 52.36
N PRO A 611 11.48 1.60 53.60
CA PRO A 611 11.67 3.04 53.85
C PRO A 611 12.88 3.60 53.08
N ALA A 612 13.94 2.81 52.93
CA ALA A 612 15.13 3.17 52.16
C ALA A 612 14.82 3.43 50.67
N ARG A 613 13.82 2.73 50.11
CA ARG A 613 13.37 2.96 48.73
C ARG A 613 12.82 4.36 48.53
N THR A 614 12.09 4.89 49.51
CA THR A 614 11.49 6.24 49.38
C THR A 614 12.55 7.34 49.39
N GLU A 615 13.61 7.18 50.19
CA GLU A 615 14.73 8.12 50.25
C GLU A 615 15.59 8.06 48.98
N VAL A 616 15.89 6.85 48.51
CA VAL A 616 16.62 6.62 47.25
C VAL A 616 15.84 7.16 46.05
N LEU A 617 14.53 6.90 45.96
CA LEU A 617 13.70 7.44 44.87
C LEU A 617 13.64 8.97 44.90
N ARG A 618 13.60 9.61 46.08
CA ARG A 618 13.70 11.07 46.19
C ARG A 618 15.06 11.58 45.71
N ALA A 619 16.16 10.90 46.05
CA ALA A 619 17.50 11.27 45.59
C ALA A 619 17.62 11.14 44.06
N MET A 620 17.12 10.04 43.49
CA MET A 620 17.06 9.82 42.04
C MET A 620 16.20 10.88 41.33
N GLN A 621 15.04 11.23 41.90
CA GLN A 621 14.18 12.28 41.37
C GLN A 621 14.86 13.65 41.38
N ARG A 622 15.57 14.01 42.46
CA ARG A 622 16.35 15.26 42.53
C ARG A 622 17.42 15.32 41.44
N ARG A 623 18.14 14.22 41.21
CA ARG A 623 19.15 14.14 40.12
C ARG A 623 18.49 14.30 38.75
N ARG A 624 17.38 13.62 38.50
CA ARG A 624 16.61 13.78 37.24
C ARG A 624 16.18 15.22 37.01
N VAL A 625 15.63 15.88 38.04
CA VAL A 625 15.22 17.29 37.95
C VAL A 625 16.43 18.16 37.65
N ASN A 626 17.57 17.96 38.31
CA ASN A 626 18.79 18.71 38.04
C ASN A 626 19.29 18.54 36.60
N VAL A 627 19.26 17.30 36.06
CA VAL A 627 19.65 17.03 34.67
C VAL A 627 18.70 17.71 33.68
N LEU A 628 17.38 17.57 33.88
CA LEU A 628 16.37 18.21 33.02
C LEU A 628 16.43 19.74 33.11
N THR A 629 16.73 20.28 34.28
CA THR A 629 16.89 21.73 34.48
C THR A 629 18.14 22.23 33.76
N LYS A 630 19.27 21.50 33.83
CA LYS A 630 20.47 21.80 33.04
C LYS A 630 20.18 21.71 31.53
N GLU A 631 19.47 20.68 31.08
CA GLU A 631 19.06 20.54 29.67
C GLU A 631 18.14 21.68 29.22
N ARG A 632 17.24 22.17 30.06
CA ARG A 632 16.39 23.34 29.74
C ARG A 632 17.14 24.66 29.76
N MET A 633 18.00 24.88 30.76
CA MET A 633 18.80 26.11 30.88
C MET A 633 19.83 26.25 29.75
N TRP A 634 20.40 25.14 29.28
CA TRP A 634 21.44 25.15 28.25
C TRP A 634 20.97 24.69 26.86
N GLY A 635 19.81 24.05 26.76
CA GLY A 635 19.15 23.64 25.51
C GLY A 635 18.04 24.58 25.05
N GLY A 636 17.74 25.64 25.80
CA GLY A 636 16.65 26.60 25.57
C GLY A 636 16.93 27.77 24.60
N PHE A 637 18.00 27.75 23.80
CA PHE A 637 18.08 28.61 22.61
C PHE A 637 17.42 27.89 21.43
N GLY A 638 16.09 27.76 21.47
CA GLY A 638 15.34 27.13 20.39
C GLY A 638 13.88 26.90 20.75
N GLY A 639 13.02 27.89 20.49
CA GLY A 639 11.56 27.72 20.58
C GLY A 639 10.82 28.97 21.01
N GLY A 640 10.72 29.97 20.14
CA GLY A 640 9.99 31.19 20.40
C GLY A 640 9.93 32.10 19.18
N ALA A 641 9.30 31.63 18.11
CA ALA A 641 8.84 32.51 17.05
C ALA A 641 7.68 33.35 17.60
N TYR A 642 7.96 34.58 18.02
CA TYR A 642 6.99 35.66 18.06
C TYR A 642 7.54 36.81 17.22
N GLY A 643 6.91 37.02 16.07
CA GLY A 643 7.00 38.29 15.36
C GLY A 643 6.39 39.40 16.22
N GLY A 644 7.08 40.53 16.31
CA GLY A 644 6.65 41.66 17.12
C GLY A 644 7.68 42.78 17.17
N GLN A 645 7.81 43.49 16.04
CA GLN A 645 8.02 44.93 15.92
C GLN A 645 8.65 45.71 17.11
N SER A 646 9.78 46.36 16.81
CA SER A 646 10.19 47.71 17.27
C SER A 646 10.20 48.02 18.78
N GLY A 647 11.40 48.33 19.31
CA GLY A 647 11.54 49.15 20.51
C GLY A 647 12.96 49.21 21.02
N GLY A 648 13.68 50.29 20.71
CA GLY A 648 14.96 50.62 21.33
C GLY A 648 14.81 51.11 22.78
N GLY A 649 15.88 50.96 23.54
CA GLY A 649 16.03 51.36 24.96
C GLY A 649 16.54 50.15 25.76
N GLY A 650 17.69 50.15 26.42
CA GLY A 650 18.37 51.22 27.12
C GLY A 650 18.31 50.92 28.62
N GLY A 651 19.40 50.39 29.18
CA GLY A 651 19.73 50.52 30.61
C GLY A 651 19.33 49.39 31.56
N GLY A 652 20.33 48.85 32.26
CA GLY A 652 20.33 48.77 33.72
C GLY A 652 19.81 47.49 34.40
N GLY A 653 20.76 46.68 34.89
CA GLY A 653 20.86 46.23 36.29
C GLY A 653 19.79 45.30 36.88
N GLY A 654 20.25 44.27 37.61
CA GLY A 654 19.42 43.63 38.65
C GLY A 654 19.74 42.18 38.93
N TYR A 655 20.46 41.94 40.02
CA TYR A 655 20.59 40.65 40.71
C TYR A 655 19.25 40.16 41.30
N GLY A 656 19.14 38.83 41.50
CA GLY A 656 18.53 38.26 42.70
C GLY A 656 17.26 37.41 42.50
N GLY A 657 17.28 36.18 43.00
CA GLY A 657 16.12 35.29 43.17
C GLY A 657 16.46 33.83 43.05
#